data_AF-A0A2Z6S2L7-F1
#
_entry.id   AF-A0A2Z6S2L7-F1
#
_cell.length_a   1.000
_cell.length_b   1.000
_cell.length_c   1.000
_cell.angle_alpha   90.00
_cell.angle_beta   90.00
_cell.angle_gamma   90.00
#
_symmetry.space_group_name_H-M   'P 1'
#
loop_
_entity.id
_entity.type
_entity.pdbx_description
1 polymer ?
#
loop_
_entity_poly.entity_id
_entity_poly.type
_entity_poly.pdbx_seq_one_letter_code
_entity_poly.pdbx_strand_id
1 'polypeptide(L)'
;MESLTEYSIDFTAGKKIIEENFKNWTSGNESIDNFIRKKQLKYEKYYKVVFEWIPYNKFIEVEEIGDNCLTTAIWKEGPLRYDENAWIRASYEKVVLRPLYDPQKFIDEFMDQDKEIEFTHSCRGLSQNPDTKVYILVLIGSYFDHYCEKCGNRYDNKWCLCQINHLKNNFTNWTSGNEKIDDFIQEKQLEYDGYGVVFEWIPYNEFINIKEIGDDCLATAIWKNGPSIYNPHKKKLIKVSYKVVCLKFLHNSLDITNQFLSEVESYLRIGEGKHYEGYGLSQNPVTKVYVLVFSDKYFEKYCDKCGNEYIEKYSKSCNQCQMNLKNHLKNHLKDNFTNWTSGNMKIDSFIQEKQLKYNGYGVVFEWIPYNEFIEFKEIGDNCLATAIWKDGPLIYNSSKKKLIKESCKSICLKYLHNSPYIIDEFLNEVESYLKHDDGYGLSQNPDTRDYILVFDDKYENKEWLKNNFTNWTSGNKKIDSFIQEKQLKYDGKGVVFEWIPYDELIRIKEMGDNCLTIAIWKDGPLIYNSNKKKLIKKSCVAVCLKYLFNSLNDTNEFLKEVESYLKHDDGYGLSQNPDTKVYILVFDNEYFDNNCVKCGNKGYKGMCNPCQMNYLKNNLTNRASGIVKIDSFIQEQLKYNRNGVAFEWIQYNEFINIKEIDRENGLAIATWKDGPLYYSKTERNHKRKISEKVLLKYIQNIDSLLNEIDTNEGYGISQNPNIKYFILVLQLKYYCEYCGKRYNNQFEIGNKSCILCQTNHENKKIDDLIREMKLSIDYSSNKTNIIFEWIPYKQFNNIEEIGKGGFSTVHSAIWKDGLLYPRWNGWRRKPNIKVALKCLHNSQNFLDEFINEVKAYSHKQIGNILKIYGISQNPETKDYIMVLEYAEGGNFNDYLNKNYENFDWFNGLKVLIKIINGLNKIHQKQMVHRDFHMGNILFTKIEDIYYDYYDCSDTDDDNDDNNDDYDACISDMGLCRKIDDADETSVYGVMPYVAPEVLKGNPYTQAADIYSFGMIMYVIATGKQPFANRAHDGILAASICNGIRPEIDDQIAPKCYIDLMKKCWDSNPENRPLTIELEETIELFHNSLDQKFEEKKQQHYKIEEQFKKTQVNRTNFLQNKNNQITTQFTHPQAIYTSRLLNPYTVEITDFTNL
;
A
#
# COMPACT_ATOMS: atom_id res chain seq x y z
N MET A 1 34.72 11.77 -23.60
CA MET A 1 34.80 11.84 -25.07
C MET A 1 35.69 10.67 -25.48
N GLU A 2 35.26 9.58 -26.10
CA GLU A 2 34.09 9.24 -26.93
C GLU A 2 33.58 7.81 -26.57
N SER A 3 32.42 7.42 -27.12
CA SER A 3 31.70 6.13 -27.03
C SER A 3 30.57 5.99 -25.98
N LEU A 4 29.60 6.90 -26.07
CA LEU A 4 28.19 6.57 -25.85
C LEU A 4 27.47 6.77 -27.19
N THR A 5 27.31 5.71 -27.97
CA THR A 5 26.37 5.72 -29.10
C THR A 5 25.00 5.30 -28.59
N GLU A 6 24.12 6.31 -28.54
CA GLU A 6 22.72 6.24 -28.14
C GLU A 6 21.90 5.32 -29.06
N TYR A 7 20.91 4.66 -28.45
CA TYR A 7 19.72 4.17 -29.15
C TYR A 7 19.00 5.37 -29.79
N SER A 8 19.17 5.59 -31.09
CA SER A 8 18.34 6.52 -31.84
C SER A 8 16.96 5.89 -32.08
N ILE A 9 15.94 6.43 -31.41
CA ILE A 9 14.54 6.16 -31.76
C ILE A 9 14.24 7.00 -33.01
N ASP A 10 13.78 6.35 -34.08
CA ASP A 10 13.39 7.02 -35.31
C ASP A 10 12.07 7.80 -35.12
N PHE A 11 12.16 9.12 -34.98
CA PHE A 11 11.01 10.03 -34.88
C PHE A 11 10.47 10.50 -36.25
N THR A 12 10.94 9.94 -37.38
CA THR A 12 10.59 10.41 -38.73
C THR A 12 9.08 10.32 -39.00
N ALA A 13 8.39 9.30 -38.48
CA ALA A 13 6.92 9.19 -38.59
C ALA A 13 6.18 10.26 -37.75
N GLY A 14 6.71 10.60 -36.58
CA GLY A 14 6.17 11.66 -35.72
C GLY A 14 6.38 13.06 -36.31
N LYS A 15 7.56 13.33 -36.88
CA LYS A 15 7.82 14.55 -37.63
C LYS A 15 6.91 14.69 -38.85
N LYS A 16 6.63 13.60 -39.57
CA LYS A 16 5.71 13.60 -40.72
C LYS A 16 4.26 13.90 -40.32
N ILE A 17 3.78 13.40 -39.18
CA ILE A 17 2.44 13.71 -38.63
C ILE A 17 2.35 15.18 -38.17
N ILE A 18 3.41 15.71 -37.55
CA ILE A 18 3.51 17.13 -37.20
C ILE A 18 3.54 17.98 -38.48
N GLU A 19 4.28 17.53 -39.51
CA GLU A 19 4.40 18.20 -40.81
C GLU A 19 3.09 18.23 -41.62
N GLU A 20 2.33 17.12 -41.62
CA GLU A 20 1.04 17.01 -42.30
C GLU A 20 -0.07 17.82 -41.59
N ASN A 21 0.01 17.96 -40.25
CA ASN A 21 -0.94 18.77 -39.47
C ASN A 21 -0.69 20.29 -39.54
N PHE A 22 0.46 20.76 -40.06
CA PHE A 22 0.72 22.20 -40.23
C PHE A 22 -0.32 22.92 -41.09
N LYS A 23 -1.01 22.22 -41.99
CA LYS A 23 -2.08 22.80 -42.82
C LYS A 23 -3.35 23.13 -42.03
N ASN A 24 -3.55 22.53 -40.85
CA ASN A 24 -4.80 22.63 -40.07
C ASN A 24 -4.64 23.42 -38.76
N TRP A 25 -3.43 23.83 -38.38
CA TRP A 25 -3.11 24.54 -37.13
C TRP A 25 -2.55 25.94 -37.41
N THR A 26 -3.36 26.77 -38.05
CA THR A 26 -3.04 28.20 -38.22
C THR A 26 -3.91 29.05 -37.31
N SER A 27 -3.25 29.97 -36.61
CA SER A 27 -3.89 31.04 -35.85
C SER A 27 -4.37 32.19 -36.72
N GLY A 28 -4.02 32.18 -38.02
CA GLY A 28 -4.16 33.33 -38.91
C GLY A 28 -3.12 34.44 -38.67
N ASN A 29 -2.17 34.25 -37.73
CA ASN A 29 -1.09 35.18 -37.43
C ASN A 29 0.28 34.51 -37.67
N GLU A 30 1.06 35.09 -38.58
CA GLU A 30 2.33 34.50 -39.03
C GLU A 30 3.38 34.38 -37.90
N SER A 31 3.46 35.34 -37.00
CA SER A 31 4.39 35.32 -35.87
C SER A 31 4.06 34.20 -34.88
N ILE A 32 2.79 34.00 -34.58
CA ILE A 32 2.32 32.95 -33.67
C ILE A 32 2.46 31.57 -34.31
N ASP A 33 2.11 31.45 -35.59
CA ASP A 33 2.28 30.20 -36.34
C ASP A 33 3.77 29.82 -36.43
N ASN A 34 4.67 30.80 -36.62
CA ASN A 34 6.12 30.59 -36.58
C ASN A 34 6.62 30.16 -35.19
N PHE A 35 6.05 30.71 -34.12
CA PHE A 35 6.38 30.33 -32.75
C PHE A 35 5.96 28.88 -32.44
N ILE A 36 4.73 28.50 -32.81
CA ILE A 36 4.22 27.12 -32.67
C ILE A 36 5.09 26.15 -33.46
N ARG A 37 5.41 26.48 -34.73
CA ARG A 37 6.33 25.70 -35.58
C ARG A 37 7.68 25.46 -34.89
N LYS A 38 8.31 26.52 -34.36
CA LYS A 38 9.60 26.41 -33.65
C LYS A 38 9.52 25.49 -32.43
N LYS A 39 8.42 25.51 -31.68
CA LYS A 39 8.24 24.64 -30.50
C LYS A 39 7.99 23.18 -30.87
N GLN A 40 7.21 22.93 -31.91
CA GLN A 40 6.97 21.57 -32.41
C GLN A 40 8.24 20.94 -33.00
N LEU A 41 9.12 21.73 -33.62
CA LEU A 41 10.42 21.26 -34.14
C LEU A 41 11.46 20.94 -33.05
N LYS A 42 11.31 21.52 -31.85
CA LYS A 42 12.17 21.27 -30.66
C LYS A 42 11.71 20.07 -29.82
N TYR A 43 10.73 19.28 -30.26
CA TYR A 43 10.25 18.11 -29.53
C TYR A 43 11.36 17.03 -29.42
N GLU A 44 11.90 16.84 -28.21
CA GLU A 44 12.94 15.86 -27.86
C GLU A 44 12.49 14.93 -26.72
N LYS A 45 13.24 13.83 -26.49
CA LYS A 45 13.02 12.70 -25.54
C LYS A 45 12.49 13.07 -24.14
N TYR A 46 12.69 14.31 -23.67
CA TYR A 46 12.24 14.82 -22.37
C TYR A 46 10.80 15.37 -22.37
N TYR A 47 10.27 15.81 -23.51
CA TYR A 47 8.93 16.37 -23.63
C TYR A 47 7.97 15.31 -24.16
N LYS A 48 7.04 14.83 -23.32
CA LYS A 48 6.09 13.79 -23.74
C LYS A 48 4.92 14.32 -24.58
N VAL A 49 4.71 15.65 -24.68
CA VAL A 49 3.48 16.27 -25.19
C VAL A 49 3.78 17.36 -26.25
N VAL A 50 2.96 17.44 -27.30
CA VAL A 50 3.09 18.41 -28.41
C VAL A 50 2.44 19.75 -28.04
N PHE A 51 3.09 20.84 -28.41
CA PHE A 51 2.55 22.20 -28.29
C PHE A 51 1.62 22.51 -29.47
N GLU A 52 0.35 22.85 -29.24
CA GLU A 52 -0.68 22.94 -30.31
C GLU A 52 -1.34 24.33 -30.44
N TRP A 53 -1.88 24.62 -31.62
CA TRP A 53 -2.94 25.63 -31.75
C TRP A 53 -4.28 24.97 -31.46
N ILE A 54 -5.06 25.54 -30.55
CA ILE A 54 -6.29 24.94 -30.03
C ILE A 54 -7.47 25.86 -30.38
N PRO A 55 -8.38 25.46 -31.28
CA PRO A 55 -9.58 26.23 -31.56
C PRO A 55 -10.41 26.44 -30.29
N TYR A 56 -10.85 27.67 -30.02
CA TYR A 56 -11.52 28.02 -28.77
C TYR A 56 -12.80 27.21 -28.50
N ASN A 57 -13.51 26.79 -29.56
CA ASN A 57 -14.71 25.95 -29.47
C ASN A 57 -14.45 24.51 -28.97
N LYS A 58 -13.18 24.12 -28.75
CA LYS A 58 -12.80 22.84 -28.14
C LYS A 58 -12.79 22.88 -26.61
N PHE A 59 -12.97 24.05 -26.01
CA PHE A 59 -13.14 24.24 -24.58
C PHE A 59 -14.62 24.21 -24.19
N ILE A 60 -14.93 23.49 -23.11
CA ILE A 60 -16.26 23.48 -22.46
C ILE A 60 -16.12 23.76 -20.98
N GLU A 61 -17.23 24.07 -20.31
CA GLU A 61 -17.25 24.38 -18.86
C GLU A 61 -16.22 25.47 -18.52
N VAL A 62 -16.29 26.55 -19.30
CA VAL A 62 -15.40 27.70 -19.20
C VAL A 62 -15.85 28.55 -18.00
N GLU A 63 -15.08 28.53 -16.92
CA GLU A 63 -15.39 29.18 -15.63
C GLU A 63 -14.28 30.15 -15.22
N GLU A 64 -14.63 31.39 -14.85
CA GLU A 64 -13.67 32.40 -14.40
C GLU A 64 -13.16 32.14 -12.98
N ILE A 65 -11.87 32.43 -12.76
CA ILE A 65 -11.17 32.27 -11.49
C ILE A 65 -10.58 33.60 -11.06
N GLY A 66 -11.12 34.14 -9.96
CA GLY A 66 -10.59 35.31 -9.28
C GLY A 66 -10.60 36.60 -10.12
N ASP A 67 -9.94 37.64 -9.60
CA ASP A 67 -10.02 39.00 -10.17
C ASP A 67 -9.08 39.24 -11.36
N ASN A 68 -8.31 38.23 -11.79
CA ASN A 68 -7.23 38.34 -12.78
C ASN A 68 -7.56 37.80 -14.18
N CYS A 69 -8.85 37.60 -14.50
CA CYS A 69 -9.30 37.12 -15.82
C CYS A 69 -8.71 35.76 -16.24
N LEU A 70 -8.31 34.90 -15.27
CA LEU A 70 -7.97 33.51 -15.55
C LEU A 70 -9.26 32.70 -15.68
N THR A 71 -9.28 31.72 -16.58
CA THR A 71 -10.47 30.89 -16.79
C THR A 71 -10.06 29.43 -16.77
N THR A 72 -10.74 28.56 -16.04
CA THR A 72 -10.61 27.12 -16.25
C THR A 72 -11.54 26.66 -17.34
N ALA A 73 -11.13 25.63 -18.07
CA ALA A 73 -11.98 24.95 -19.03
C ALA A 73 -11.60 23.47 -19.14
N ILE A 74 -12.50 22.66 -19.68
CA ILE A 74 -12.19 21.29 -20.09
C ILE A 74 -11.86 21.31 -21.58
N TRP A 75 -10.65 20.88 -21.93
CA TRP A 75 -10.26 20.65 -23.31
C TRP A 75 -10.74 19.28 -23.77
N LYS A 76 -11.80 19.25 -24.59
CA LYS A 76 -12.47 18.01 -25.04
C LYS A 76 -11.51 16.98 -25.62
N GLU A 77 -10.62 17.41 -26.52
CA GLU A 77 -9.74 16.50 -27.24
C GLU A 77 -8.48 16.17 -26.43
N GLY A 78 -8.03 17.10 -25.57
CA GLY A 78 -6.81 16.95 -24.79
C GLY A 78 -5.53 17.05 -25.63
N PRO A 79 -4.36 17.15 -24.99
CA PRO A 79 -3.10 17.31 -25.68
C PRO A 79 -2.61 16.03 -26.33
N LEU A 80 -1.95 16.18 -27.47
CA LEU A 80 -1.33 15.10 -28.22
C LEU A 80 0.02 14.70 -27.59
N ARG A 81 0.20 13.41 -27.29
CA ARG A 81 1.44 12.86 -26.71
C ARG A 81 1.86 11.55 -27.37
N TYR A 82 3.15 11.25 -27.34
CA TYR A 82 3.68 9.99 -27.86
C TYR A 82 3.96 9.02 -26.69
N ASP A 83 3.23 7.91 -26.65
CA ASP A 83 3.28 6.92 -25.56
C ASP A 83 3.42 5.50 -26.14
N GLU A 84 4.35 4.70 -25.62
CA GLU A 84 4.62 3.30 -26.00
C GLU A 84 4.45 2.94 -27.50
N ASN A 85 4.88 3.83 -28.41
CA ASN A 85 4.82 3.72 -29.88
C ASN A 85 3.53 4.16 -30.59
N ALA A 86 2.64 4.91 -29.94
CA ALA A 86 1.47 5.53 -30.58
C ALA A 86 1.27 7.00 -30.18
N TRP A 87 0.66 7.78 -31.07
CA TRP A 87 0.17 9.13 -30.77
C TRP A 87 -1.22 9.03 -30.13
N ILE A 88 -1.33 9.48 -28.89
CA ILE A 88 -2.59 9.45 -28.11
C ILE A 88 -2.93 10.85 -27.62
N ARG A 89 -4.23 11.12 -27.38
CA ARG A 89 -4.67 12.36 -26.72
C ARG A 89 -5.24 12.07 -25.34
N ALA A 90 -4.90 12.89 -24.36
CA ALA A 90 -5.49 12.83 -23.01
C ALA A 90 -6.81 13.61 -22.98
N SER A 91 -7.87 13.07 -23.60
CA SER A 91 -9.16 13.78 -23.75
C SER A 91 -9.79 14.18 -22.42
N TYR A 92 -10.54 15.28 -22.44
CA TYR A 92 -11.16 15.93 -21.27
C TYR A 92 -10.16 16.40 -20.21
N GLU A 93 -8.99 16.87 -20.64
CA GLU A 93 -8.01 17.45 -19.72
C GLU A 93 -8.49 18.82 -19.22
N LYS A 94 -8.47 19.01 -17.90
CA LYS A 94 -8.75 20.30 -17.27
C LYS A 94 -7.57 21.23 -17.51
N VAL A 95 -7.84 22.35 -18.16
CA VAL A 95 -6.86 23.37 -18.53
C VAL A 95 -7.20 24.72 -17.92
N VAL A 96 -6.19 25.56 -17.82
CA VAL A 96 -6.26 26.97 -17.43
C VAL A 96 -5.98 27.81 -18.66
N LEU A 97 -6.89 28.71 -18.96
CA LEU A 97 -6.87 29.68 -20.03
C LEU A 97 -6.40 31.01 -19.46
N ARG A 98 -5.23 31.47 -19.89
CA ARG A 98 -4.67 32.76 -19.49
C ARG A 98 -4.67 33.73 -20.67
N PRO A 99 -5.41 34.85 -20.63
CA PRO A 99 -5.37 35.85 -21.69
C PRO A 99 -3.98 36.49 -21.79
N LEU A 100 -3.54 36.70 -23.02
CA LEU A 100 -2.29 37.35 -23.42
C LEU A 100 -2.62 38.68 -24.10
N TYR A 101 -2.47 39.77 -23.35
CA TYR A 101 -2.76 41.11 -23.83
C TYR A 101 -1.62 41.69 -24.70
N ASP A 102 -0.40 41.18 -24.55
CA ASP A 102 0.76 41.47 -25.42
C ASP A 102 1.45 40.17 -25.85
N PRO A 103 1.02 39.57 -26.98
CA PRO A 103 1.58 38.30 -27.47
C PRO A 103 3.06 38.40 -27.85
N GLN A 104 3.54 39.57 -28.28
CA GLN A 104 4.92 39.74 -28.73
C GLN A 104 5.88 39.76 -27.54
N LYS A 105 5.55 40.52 -26.49
CA LYS A 105 6.29 40.50 -25.23
C LYS A 105 6.37 39.10 -24.63
N PHE A 106 5.29 38.32 -24.72
CA PHE A 106 5.29 36.92 -24.28
C PHE A 106 6.23 36.04 -25.12
N ILE A 107 6.19 36.16 -26.45
CA ILE A 107 7.11 35.41 -27.33
C ILE A 107 8.57 35.76 -26.98
N ASP A 108 8.88 37.02 -26.74
CA ASP A 108 10.22 37.49 -26.39
C ASP A 108 10.68 36.97 -25.01
N GLU A 109 9.79 36.98 -24.01
CA GLU A 109 10.04 36.39 -22.66
C GLU A 109 10.21 34.87 -22.69
N PHE A 110 9.57 34.16 -23.62
CA PHE A 110 9.61 32.70 -23.76
C PHE A 110 10.85 32.18 -24.51
N MET A 111 11.52 33.06 -25.26
CA MET A 111 12.74 32.76 -26.03
C MET A 111 14.02 33.00 -25.21
N ASP A 112 13.88 33.44 -23.96
CA ASP A 112 14.95 33.52 -22.95
C ASP A 112 15.23 32.11 -22.35
N GLN A 113 16.49 31.66 -22.41
CA GLN A 113 16.89 30.28 -22.06
C GLN A 113 16.65 29.94 -20.58
N ASP A 114 16.74 30.93 -19.68
CA ASP A 114 16.55 30.72 -18.22
C ASP A 114 15.08 30.53 -17.84
N LYS A 115 14.13 30.90 -18.71
CA LYS A 115 12.67 30.74 -18.50
C LYS A 115 12.05 29.62 -19.35
N GLU A 116 12.80 29.04 -20.29
CA GLU A 116 12.30 28.03 -21.25
C GLU A 116 11.94 26.68 -20.57
N ILE A 117 12.62 26.29 -19.49
CA ILE A 117 12.40 25.02 -18.77
C ILE A 117 11.09 25.02 -17.96
N GLU A 118 10.66 26.19 -17.47
CA GLU A 118 9.55 26.32 -16.53
C GLU A 118 8.17 26.30 -17.22
N PHE A 119 8.07 26.87 -18.42
CA PHE A 119 6.82 26.88 -19.20
C PHE A 119 6.61 25.63 -20.05
N THR A 120 7.67 24.92 -20.42
CA THR A 120 7.59 23.74 -21.31
C THR A 120 6.87 22.56 -20.67
N HIS A 121 6.82 22.47 -19.34
CA HIS A 121 6.16 21.38 -18.62
C HIS A 121 4.65 21.60 -18.42
N SER A 122 4.21 22.86 -18.28
CA SER A 122 2.82 23.21 -17.92
C SER A 122 2.01 23.83 -19.08
N CYS A 123 2.66 24.28 -20.15
CA CYS A 123 1.97 24.82 -21.32
C CYS A 123 1.69 23.73 -22.37
N ARG A 124 0.50 23.77 -22.97
CA ARG A 124 0.05 22.79 -23.98
C ARG A 124 -0.24 23.43 -25.33
N GLY A 125 -0.47 24.74 -25.38
CA GLY A 125 -0.78 25.40 -26.63
C GLY A 125 -1.23 26.83 -26.50
N LEU A 126 -1.64 27.38 -27.64
CA LEU A 126 -2.25 28.70 -27.76
C LEU A 126 -3.66 28.56 -28.35
N SER A 127 -4.53 29.48 -27.94
CA SER A 127 -5.86 29.67 -28.50
C SER A 127 -6.10 31.16 -28.73
N GLN A 128 -7.25 31.51 -29.28
CA GLN A 128 -7.71 32.89 -29.35
C GLN A 128 -9.21 32.93 -29.12
N ASN A 129 -9.63 33.82 -28.22
CA ASN A 129 -11.05 34.06 -28.01
C ASN A 129 -11.66 34.64 -29.31
N PRO A 130 -12.69 34.00 -29.89
CA PRO A 130 -13.26 34.44 -31.16
C PRO A 130 -13.95 35.80 -31.08
N ASP A 131 -14.44 36.19 -29.90
CA ASP A 131 -15.18 37.43 -29.66
C ASP A 131 -14.24 38.58 -29.32
N THR A 132 -13.31 38.39 -28.38
CA THR A 132 -12.40 39.46 -27.93
C THR A 132 -11.12 39.58 -28.77
N LYS A 133 -10.83 38.57 -29.61
CA LYS A 133 -9.57 38.43 -30.38
C LYS A 133 -8.30 38.36 -29.53
N VAL A 134 -8.42 38.29 -28.20
CA VAL A 134 -7.31 38.13 -27.27
C VAL A 134 -6.75 36.71 -27.41
N TYR A 135 -5.43 36.60 -27.56
CA TYR A 135 -4.75 35.30 -27.54
C TYR A 135 -4.76 34.72 -26.14
N ILE A 136 -4.85 33.41 -26.03
CA ILE A 136 -4.99 32.69 -24.77
C ILE A 136 -3.92 31.63 -24.71
N LEU A 137 -3.17 31.63 -23.61
CA LEU A 137 -2.26 30.55 -23.27
C LEU A 137 -3.05 29.41 -22.62
N VAL A 138 -2.83 28.19 -23.11
CA VAL A 138 -3.51 26.98 -22.62
C VAL A 138 -2.54 26.18 -21.76
N LEU A 139 -2.83 26.15 -20.47
CA LEU A 139 -1.98 25.61 -19.41
C LEU A 139 -2.67 24.43 -18.73
N ILE A 140 -1.93 23.47 -18.20
CA ILE A 140 -2.51 22.36 -17.41
C ILE A 140 -2.51 22.66 -15.92
N GLY A 141 -3.22 21.85 -15.13
CA GLY A 141 -3.39 22.05 -13.68
C GLY A 141 -2.10 22.29 -12.90
N SER A 142 -0.96 21.73 -13.33
CA SER A 142 0.37 21.96 -12.72
C SER A 142 0.84 23.41 -12.80
N TYR A 143 0.20 24.25 -13.62
CA TYR A 143 0.43 25.70 -13.60
C TYR A 143 0.19 26.29 -12.21
N PHE A 144 -0.84 25.82 -11.50
CA PHE A 144 -1.13 26.31 -10.16
C PHE A 144 -0.22 25.72 -9.07
N ASP A 145 0.76 24.87 -9.43
CA ASP A 145 1.82 24.46 -8.52
C ASP A 145 2.88 25.56 -8.36
N HIS A 146 2.99 26.42 -9.37
CA HIS A 146 3.99 27.51 -9.44
C HIS A 146 3.38 28.91 -9.42
N TYR A 147 2.07 29.04 -9.69
CA TYR A 147 1.38 30.33 -9.78
C TYR A 147 0.07 30.34 -8.97
N CYS A 148 -0.27 31.49 -8.41
CA CYS A 148 -1.44 31.64 -7.54
C CYS A 148 -2.74 31.82 -8.32
N GLU A 149 -3.78 31.07 -7.92
CA GLU A 149 -5.13 31.13 -8.49
C GLU A 149 -5.82 32.49 -8.30
N LYS A 150 -5.56 33.18 -7.17
CA LYS A 150 -6.17 34.49 -6.90
C LYS A 150 -5.44 35.62 -7.60
N CYS A 151 -4.11 35.54 -7.65
CA CYS A 151 -3.23 36.68 -7.90
C CYS A 151 -2.43 36.57 -9.20
N GLY A 152 -2.44 35.41 -9.87
CA GLY A 152 -1.70 35.15 -11.12
C GLY A 152 -0.17 35.22 -11.01
N ASN A 153 0.37 35.70 -9.89
CA ASN A 153 1.80 35.83 -9.66
C ASN A 153 2.42 34.48 -9.28
N ARG A 154 3.72 34.35 -9.59
CA ARG A 154 4.54 33.19 -9.23
C ARG A 154 4.63 33.09 -7.70
N TYR A 155 4.63 31.86 -7.19
CA TYR A 155 4.96 31.58 -5.81
C TYR A 155 6.48 31.70 -5.61
N ASP A 156 6.97 32.82 -5.06
CA ASP A 156 8.34 32.90 -4.55
C ASP A 156 8.39 32.07 -3.26
N ASN A 157 8.94 30.85 -3.34
CA ASN A 157 8.98 29.89 -2.23
C ASN A 157 7.58 29.42 -1.75
N LYS A 158 6.74 28.95 -2.69
CA LYS A 158 5.45 28.26 -2.43
C LYS A 158 4.32 29.07 -1.77
N TRP A 159 4.48 30.39 -1.64
CA TRP A 159 3.48 31.28 -1.04
C TRP A 159 3.19 32.51 -1.93
N CYS A 160 1.92 32.91 -2.12
CA CYS A 160 1.57 34.19 -2.81
C CYS A 160 1.27 35.28 -1.78
N LEU A 161 1.66 36.52 -2.08
CA LEU A 161 1.35 37.71 -1.26
C LEU A 161 -0.11 37.79 -0.79
N CYS A 162 -1.09 37.30 -1.57
CA CYS A 162 -2.49 37.22 -1.17
C CYS A 162 -2.76 36.36 0.08
N GLN A 163 -2.01 35.27 0.25
CA GLN A 163 -2.11 34.41 1.44
C GLN A 163 -1.42 35.07 2.65
N ILE A 164 -0.31 35.81 2.43
CA ILE A 164 0.35 36.61 3.49
C ILE A 164 -0.60 37.72 3.94
N ASN A 165 -1.27 38.39 3.00
CA ASN A 165 -2.24 39.43 3.31
C ASN A 165 -3.47 38.88 4.05
N HIS A 166 -3.91 37.65 3.75
CA HIS A 166 -4.95 36.99 4.53
C HIS A 166 -4.51 36.71 5.98
N LEU A 167 -3.26 36.28 6.20
CA LEU A 167 -2.71 36.14 7.56
C LEU A 167 -2.63 37.50 8.27
N LYS A 168 -2.14 38.55 7.59
CA LYS A 168 -2.08 39.93 8.13
C LYS A 168 -3.46 40.47 8.50
N ASN A 169 -4.49 40.18 7.71
CA ASN A 169 -5.87 40.58 8.02
C ASN A 169 -6.42 39.87 9.27
N ASN A 170 -5.83 38.74 9.68
CA ASN A 170 -6.22 38.02 10.88
C ASN A 170 -5.45 38.43 12.14
N PHE A 171 -4.40 39.27 12.03
CA PHE A 171 -3.64 39.73 13.20
C PHE A 171 -4.49 40.51 14.20
N THR A 172 -5.56 41.14 13.73
CA THR A 172 -6.52 41.87 14.57
C THR A 172 -7.54 40.98 15.26
N ASN A 173 -7.62 39.69 14.93
CA ASN A 173 -8.67 38.78 15.40
C ASN A 173 -8.31 38.05 16.72
N TRP A 174 -7.09 38.20 17.21
CA TRP A 174 -6.61 37.63 18.47
C TRP A 174 -5.58 38.56 19.12
N THR A 175 -5.42 38.47 20.43
CA THR A 175 -4.33 39.10 21.19
C THR A 175 -4.02 38.25 22.42
N SER A 176 -2.74 38.18 22.79
CA SER A 176 -2.30 37.58 24.05
C SER A 176 -2.47 38.52 25.24
N GLY A 177 -2.73 39.81 25.00
CA GLY A 177 -2.66 40.86 26.01
C GLY A 177 -1.22 41.34 26.30
N ASN A 178 -0.22 40.85 25.57
CA ASN A 178 1.17 41.30 25.65
C ASN A 178 1.74 41.60 24.25
N GLU A 179 2.10 42.87 24.01
CA GLU A 179 2.58 43.35 22.71
C GLU A 179 3.80 42.57 22.18
N LYS A 180 4.76 42.22 23.04
CA LYS A 180 5.96 41.47 22.63
C LYS A 180 5.66 40.04 22.19
N ILE A 181 4.65 39.40 22.78
CA ILE A 181 4.21 38.06 22.39
C ILE A 181 3.40 38.12 21.10
N ASP A 182 2.55 39.13 20.97
CA ASP A 182 1.77 39.38 19.75
C ASP A 182 2.73 39.62 18.57
N ASP A 183 3.73 40.48 18.74
CA ASP A 183 4.78 40.74 17.74
C ASP A 183 5.56 39.47 17.37
N PHE A 184 5.97 38.68 18.37
CA PHE A 184 6.70 37.43 18.13
C PHE A 184 5.86 36.41 17.34
N ILE A 185 4.60 36.21 17.70
CA ILE A 185 3.72 35.28 16.97
C ILE A 185 3.45 35.79 15.56
N GLN A 186 3.24 37.10 15.37
CA GLN A 186 3.08 37.69 14.04
C GLN A 186 4.34 37.51 13.18
N GLU A 187 5.53 37.70 13.74
CA GLU A 187 6.81 37.42 13.08
C GLU A 187 6.88 35.95 12.62
N LYS A 188 6.56 34.98 13.49
CA LYS A 188 6.53 33.56 13.13
C LYS A 188 5.48 33.23 12.06
N GLN A 189 4.32 33.89 12.08
CA GLN A 189 3.29 33.74 11.06
C GLN A 189 3.71 34.32 9.69
N LEU A 190 4.56 35.36 9.68
CA LEU A 190 5.13 35.93 8.46
C LEU A 190 6.31 35.10 7.92
N GLU A 191 7.02 34.36 8.77
CA GLU A 191 8.08 33.42 8.39
C GLU A 191 7.56 32.09 7.81
N TYR A 192 6.26 31.78 7.94
CA TYR A 192 5.68 30.50 7.51
C TYR A 192 5.80 30.28 5.99
N ASP A 193 6.37 29.14 5.60
CA ASP A 193 6.77 28.82 4.21
C ASP A 193 5.79 27.92 3.45
N GLY A 194 4.62 27.66 4.05
CA GLY A 194 3.54 26.86 3.45
C GLY A 194 3.60 25.38 3.80
N TYR A 195 4.61 24.92 4.56
CA TYR A 195 4.70 23.56 5.07
C TYR A 195 4.69 23.53 6.60
N GLY A 196 3.88 22.63 7.15
CA GLY A 196 3.73 22.47 8.60
C GLY A 196 2.52 23.23 9.15
N VAL A 197 2.59 23.60 10.43
CA VAL A 197 1.51 24.22 11.19
C VAL A 197 1.76 25.72 11.33
N VAL A 198 0.71 26.53 11.23
CA VAL A 198 0.80 27.98 11.53
C VAL A 198 0.99 28.15 13.04
N PHE A 199 2.01 28.90 13.45
CA PHE A 199 2.24 29.23 14.85
C PHE A 199 1.15 30.21 15.34
N GLU A 200 0.41 29.86 16.39
CA GLU A 200 -0.78 30.62 16.81
C GLU A 200 -0.75 31.01 18.29
N TRP A 201 -1.50 32.07 18.63
CA TRP A 201 -1.94 32.26 20.02
C TRP A 201 -3.13 31.36 20.30
N ILE A 202 -3.07 30.63 21.41
CA ILE A 202 -4.07 29.63 21.79
C ILE A 202 -4.67 30.04 23.14
N PRO A 203 -5.97 30.38 23.21
CA PRO A 203 -6.63 30.62 24.48
C PRO A 203 -6.57 29.37 25.37
N TYR A 204 -6.16 29.51 26.64
CA TYR A 204 -5.92 28.35 27.51
C TYR A 204 -7.17 27.49 27.77
N ASN A 205 -8.37 28.06 27.67
CA ASN A 205 -9.66 27.36 27.80
C ASN A 205 -9.99 26.45 26.59
N GLU A 206 -9.17 26.48 25.54
CA GLU A 206 -9.22 25.55 24.41
C GLU A 206 -8.65 24.17 24.73
N PHE A 207 -7.91 24.04 25.84
CA PHE A 207 -7.35 22.78 26.28
C PHE A 207 -8.31 22.06 27.24
N ILE A 208 -8.60 20.79 26.95
CA ILE A 208 -9.34 19.88 27.84
C ILE A 208 -8.46 18.68 28.18
N ASN A 209 -8.81 17.98 29.27
CA ASN A 209 -8.11 16.79 29.72
C ASN A 209 -6.60 17.01 29.92
N ILE A 210 -6.21 18.14 30.52
CA ILE A 210 -4.81 18.43 30.84
C ILE A 210 -4.30 17.40 31.86
N LYS A 211 -3.25 16.65 31.52
CA LYS A 211 -2.61 15.61 32.35
C LYS A 211 -1.10 15.86 32.44
N GLU A 212 -0.59 16.08 33.64
CA GLU A 212 0.84 16.32 33.90
C GLU A 212 1.70 15.05 33.71
N ILE A 213 2.94 15.24 33.26
CA ILE A 213 3.90 14.18 32.93
C ILE A 213 5.26 14.52 33.56
N GLY A 214 5.70 13.67 34.50
CA GLY A 214 7.04 13.75 35.10
C GLY A 214 7.27 14.99 35.98
N ASP A 215 8.54 15.23 36.32
CA ASP A 215 8.96 16.32 37.22
C ASP A 215 9.33 17.63 36.48
N ASP A 216 9.25 17.64 35.14
CA ASP A 216 9.82 18.67 34.25
C ASP A 216 8.81 19.67 33.66
N CYS A 217 7.69 19.88 34.37
CA CYS A 217 6.68 20.89 33.99
C CYS A 217 6.07 20.66 32.58
N LEU A 218 5.85 19.39 32.22
CA LEU A 218 5.20 18.95 30.98
C LEU A 218 3.79 18.42 31.26
N ALA A 219 2.87 18.62 30.33
CA ALA A 219 1.55 18.01 30.34
C ALA A 219 1.09 17.62 28.93
N THR A 220 0.10 16.75 28.85
CA THR A 220 -0.65 16.49 27.61
C THR A 220 -2.05 17.06 27.73
N ALA A 221 -2.63 17.52 26.63
CA ALA A 221 -3.99 18.03 26.57
C ALA A 221 -4.62 17.79 25.21
N ILE A 222 -5.94 17.91 25.11
CA ILE A 222 -6.66 17.95 23.83
C ILE A 222 -6.98 19.40 23.50
N TRP A 223 -6.56 19.86 22.33
CA TRP A 223 -6.90 21.18 21.81
C TRP A 223 -8.18 21.10 20.98
N LYS A 224 -9.30 21.66 21.48
CA LYS A 224 -10.63 21.61 20.84
C LYS A 224 -10.62 22.12 19.40
N ASN A 225 -10.17 23.35 19.17
CA ASN A 225 -10.14 23.93 17.83
C ASN A 225 -8.93 23.46 17.01
N GLY A 226 -7.86 23.02 17.66
CA GLY A 226 -6.71 22.38 17.03
C GLY A 226 -5.85 23.30 16.15
N PRO A 227 -4.74 22.77 15.61
CA PRO A 227 -3.79 23.54 14.81
C PRO A 227 -4.34 23.92 13.43
N SER A 228 -3.96 25.11 12.96
CA SER A 228 -4.17 25.55 11.58
C SER A 228 -3.10 24.95 10.65
N ILE A 229 -3.52 24.13 9.70
CA ILE A 229 -2.64 23.48 8.72
C ILE A 229 -3.05 23.89 7.31
N TYR A 230 -2.09 24.22 6.47
CA TYR A 230 -2.37 24.46 5.06
C TYR A 230 -2.73 23.14 4.38
N ASN A 231 -3.93 23.04 3.83
CA ASN A 231 -4.33 21.91 3.02
C ASN A 231 -3.95 22.18 1.55
N PRO A 232 -2.95 21.49 0.98
CA PRO A 232 -2.51 21.75 -0.40
C PRO A 232 -3.61 21.49 -1.43
N HIS A 233 -4.52 20.56 -1.15
CA HIS A 233 -5.63 20.20 -2.03
C HIS A 233 -6.79 21.20 -1.97
N LYS A 234 -7.10 21.75 -0.79
CA LYS A 234 -8.16 22.77 -0.61
C LYS A 234 -7.63 24.21 -0.73
N LYS A 235 -6.31 24.38 -0.89
CA LYS A 235 -5.58 25.66 -0.99
C LYS A 235 -5.98 26.70 0.06
N LYS A 236 -6.30 26.21 1.26
CA LYS A 236 -6.72 27.03 2.41
C LYS A 236 -6.19 26.44 3.70
N LEU A 237 -6.05 27.30 4.71
CA LEU A 237 -5.84 26.86 6.08
C LEU A 237 -7.10 26.14 6.57
N ILE A 238 -6.90 24.95 7.12
CA ILE A 238 -7.94 24.18 7.81
C ILE A 238 -7.52 23.97 9.26
N LYS A 239 -8.49 23.96 10.16
CA LYS A 239 -8.29 23.59 11.56
C LYS A 239 -8.42 22.09 11.71
N VAL A 240 -7.46 21.46 12.39
CA VAL A 240 -7.52 20.03 12.76
C VAL A 240 -8.01 19.92 14.20
N SER A 241 -9.32 20.03 14.38
CA SER A 241 -9.97 20.04 15.70
C SER A 241 -9.68 18.77 16.52
N TYR A 242 -9.74 18.93 17.85
CA TYR A 242 -9.55 17.88 18.85
C TYR A 242 -8.19 17.16 18.77
N LYS A 243 -7.12 17.88 18.41
CA LYS A 243 -5.77 17.32 18.33
C LYS A 243 -5.16 17.17 19.72
N VAL A 244 -4.57 16.01 20.00
CA VAL A 244 -3.73 15.78 21.18
C VAL A 244 -2.42 16.56 21.04
N VAL A 245 -2.09 17.35 22.07
CA VAL A 245 -0.92 18.24 22.12
C VAL A 245 -0.13 18.05 23.40
N CYS A 246 1.16 18.38 23.35
CA CYS A 246 2.03 18.49 24.51
C CYS A 246 2.12 19.96 24.94
N LEU A 247 2.05 20.21 26.24
CA LEU A 247 2.13 21.51 26.89
C LEU A 247 3.41 21.57 27.72
N LYS A 248 4.28 22.54 27.45
CA LYS A 248 5.45 22.83 28.28
C LYS A 248 5.24 24.14 29.02
N PHE A 249 5.20 24.09 30.34
CA PHE A 249 5.03 25.27 31.19
C PHE A 249 6.38 25.96 31.40
N LEU A 250 6.46 27.24 31.05
CA LEU A 250 7.68 28.04 31.10
C LEU A 250 7.70 28.87 32.39
N HIS A 251 8.16 28.28 33.50
CA HIS A 251 7.98 28.87 34.83
C HIS A 251 8.80 30.14 35.13
N ASN A 252 9.81 30.48 34.33
CA ASN A 252 10.57 31.74 34.42
C ASN A 252 9.92 32.92 33.65
N SER A 253 8.63 32.84 33.32
CA SER A 253 7.95 33.72 32.35
C SER A 253 7.20 34.94 32.92
N LEU A 254 7.44 35.29 34.18
CA LEU A 254 6.77 36.44 34.82
C LEU A 254 7.22 37.79 34.24
N ASP A 255 8.44 37.88 33.70
CA ASP A 255 8.95 39.03 32.95
C ASP A 255 9.33 38.62 31.53
N ILE A 256 8.54 39.06 30.53
CA ILE A 256 8.81 38.78 29.12
C ILE A 256 10.01 39.62 28.65
N THR A 257 11.17 38.96 28.60
CA THR A 257 12.44 39.50 28.12
C THR A 257 12.82 38.91 26.76
N ASN A 258 13.79 39.51 26.06
CA ASN A 258 14.35 38.93 24.82
C ASN A 258 15.00 37.56 25.08
N GLN A 259 15.45 37.30 26.31
CA GLN A 259 15.95 36.00 26.73
C GLN A 259 14.84 34.94 26.77
N PHE A 260 13.64 35.28 27.27
CA PHE A 260 12.47 34.39 27.22
C PHE A 260 12.07 34.04 25.78
N LEU A 261 12.01 35.03 24.88
CA LEU A 261 11.70 34.79 23.47
C LEU A 261 12.78 33.96 22.77
N SER A 262 14.06 34.16 23.13
CA SER A 262 15.17 33.34 22.62
C SER A 262 15.10 31.90 23.12
N GLU A 263 14.63 31.69 24.36
CA GLU A 263 14.35 30.36 24.90
C GLU A 263 13.21 29.68 24.13
N VAL A 264 12.09 30.38 23.90
CA VAL A 264 10.99 29.88 23.06
C VAL A 264 11.49 29.54 21.64
N GLU A 265 12.23 30.43 21.01
CA GLU A 265 12.83 30.23 19.67
C GLU A 265 13.74 29.00 19.62
N SER A 266 14.51 28.73 20.69
CA SER A 266 15.38 27.55 20.76
C SER A 266 14.61 26.23 20.72
N TYR A 267 13.39 26.20 21.26
CA TYR A 267 12.50 25.04 21.17
C TYR A 267 11.82 24.90 19.80
N LEU A 268 11.82 25.95 18.97
CA LEU A 268 11.20 25.94 17.65
C LEU A 268 12.15 25.46 16.54
N ARG A 269 13.47 25.60 16.72
CA ARG A 269 14.51 25.27 15.71
C ARG A 269 15.13 23.88 15.91
N ILE A 270 14.53 22.81 15.36
CA ILE A 270 15.06 21.44 15.54
C ILE A 270 15.11 20.66 14.20
N GLY A 271 16.29 20.60 13.58
CA GLY A 271 16.64 19.71 12.44
C GLY A 271 17.32 20.42 11.25
N GLU A 272 17.97 19.67 10.35
CA GLU A 272 18.57 20.17 9.09
C GLU A 272 17.53 20.65 8.04
N GLY A 273 16.26 20.87 8.44
CA GLY A 273 15.16 21.32 7.59
C GLY A 273 14.34 22.45 8.23
N LYS A 274 13.81 23.36 7.41
CA LYS A 274 13.17 24.64 7.79
C LYS A 274 11.77 24.55 8.44
N HIS A 275 11.34 23.43 9.02
CA HIS A 275 9.95 23.27 9.49
C HIS A 275 9.82 23.27 11.02
N TYR A 276 8.97 24.15 11.55
CA TYR A 276 8.68 24.31 12.97
C TYR A 276 7.76 23.20 13.51
N GLU A 277 8.09 22.60 14.67
CA GLU A 277 7.28 21.56 15.33
C GLU A 277 6.41 22.10 16.50
N GLY A 278 6.52 23.40 16.81
CA GLY A 278 5.65 24.10 17.75
C GLY A 278 4.36 24.59 17.09
N TYR A 279 3.23 24.42 17.77
CA TYR A 279 1.92 24.85 17.30
C TYR A 279 1.55 26.26 17.76
N GLY A 280 2.06 26.72 18.90
CA GLY A 280 1.71 28.03 19.39
C GLY A 280 2.07 28.28 20.85
N LEU A 281 1.69 29.46 21.33
CA LEU A 281 1.79 29.87 22.73
C LEU A 281 0.40 30.01 23.34
N SER A 282 0.33 29.74 24.63
CA SER A 282 -0.84 30.00 25.48
C SER A 282 -0.35 30.60 26.79
N GLN A 283 -1.27 31.18 27.58
CA GLN A 283 -0.97 31.57 28.96
C GLN A 283 -2.04 31.02 29.90
N ASN A 284 -1.60 30.38 30.99
CA ASN A 284 -2.53 29.96 32.03
C ASN A 284 -3.15 31.20 32.70
N PRO A 285 -4.48 31.37 32.70
CA PRO A 285 -5.13 32.60 33.16
C PRO A 285 -4.99 32.82 34.67
N VAL A 286 -4.75 31.75 35.44
CA VAL A 286 -4.61 31.76 36.91
C VAL A 286 -3.16 32.00 37.31
N THR A 287 -2.23 31.17 36.83
CA THR A 287 -0.81 31.25 37.25
C THR A 287 -0.02 32.30 36.47
N LYS A 288 -0.57 32.82 35.36
CA LYS A 288 0.10 33.72 34.39
C LYS A 288 1.33 33.12 33.71
N VAL A 289 1.62 31.84 33.93
CA VAL A 289 2.71 31.11 33.29
C VAL A 289 2.38 30.91 31.81
N TYR A 290 3.33 31.25 30.95
CA TYR A 290 3.25 30.96 29.52
C TYR A 290 3.51 29.47 29.26
N VAL A 291 2.79 28.94 28.28
CA VAL A 291 2.79 27.53 27.92
C VAL A 291 3.10 27.44 26.43
N LEU A 292 4.14 26.69 26.10
CA LEU A 292 4.49 26.37 24.72
C LEU A 292 3.81 25.06 24.32
N VAL A 293 3.19 25.05 23.14
CA VAL A 293 2.32 23.96 22.67
C VAL A 293 2.97 23.25 21.50
N PHE A 294 3.09 21.93 21.58
CA PHE A 294 3.76 21.08 20.58
C PHE A 294 2.87 19.92 20.12
N SER A 295 3.27 19.30 19.01
CA SER A 295 2.74 17.99 18.61
C SER A 295 3.02 16.93 19.69
N ASP A 296 2.10 15.98 19.82
CA ASP A 296 2.29 14.67 20.48
C ASP A 296 3.58 13.93 20.03
N LYS A 297 4.06 14.16 18.82
CA LYS A 297 5.34 13.66 18.29
C LYS A 297 6.58 14.18 19.03
N TYR A 298 6.45 15.18 19.91
CA TYR A 298 7.54 15.66 20.76
C TYR A 298 8.24 14.51 21.51
N PHE A 299 7.47 13.53 22.00
CA PHE A 299 8.01 12.36 22.71
C PHE A 299 8.66 11.30 21.81
N GLU A 300 8.63 11.46 20.49
CA GLU A 300 9.43 10.63 19.56
C GLU A 300 10.89 11.12 19.51
N LYS A 301 11.14 12.41 19.80
CA LYS A 301 12.47 13.01 19.78
C LYS A 301 13.02 13.32 21.16
N TYR A 302 12.17 13.59 22.16
CA TYR A 302 12.60 14.07 23.47
C TYR A 302 12.20 13.12 24.60
N CYS A 303 13.09 13.02 25.58
CA CYS A 303 12.93 12.18 26.76
C CYS A 303 11.79 12.67 27.65
N ASP A 304 10.82 11.78 27.90
CA ASP A 304 9.69 11.97 28.81
C ASP A 304 10.08 12.19 30.28
N LYS A 305 11.33 11.92 30.66
CA LYS A 305 11.85 12.07 32.02
C LYS A 305 12.66 13.34 32.28
N CYS A 306 13.34 13.86 31.26
CA CYS A 306 14.31 14.96 31.47
C CYS A 306 14.34 15.98 30.32
N GLY A 307 13.42 15.88 29.35
CA GLY A 307 13.27 16.83 28.25
C GLY A 307 14.41 16.87 27.23
N ASN A 308 15.48 16.08 27.39
CA ASN A 308 16.62 16.06 26.47
C ASN A 308 16.36 15.21 25.22
N GLU A 309 16.97 15.60 24.10
CA GLU A 309 16.84 14.89 22.83
C GLU A 309 17.41 13.46 22.91
N TYR A 310 16.73 12.53 22.25
CA TYR A 310 17.20 11.17 22.05
C TYR A 310 18.34 11.15 21.03
N ILE A 311 19.41 10.42 21.35
CA ILE A 311 20.59 10.27 20.48
C ILE A 311 20.21 9.51 19.20
N GLU A 312 19.28 8.56 19.31
CA GLU A 312 18.73 7.78 18.19
C GLU A 312 17.21 7.69 18.34
N LYS A 313 16.46 8.04 17.28
CA LYS A 313 14.99 8.06 17.27
C LYS A 313 14.35 6.71 17.66
N TYR A 314 15.01 5.60 17.35
CA TYR A 314 14.46 4.26 17.59
C TYR A 314 14.73 3.72 19.00
N SER A 315 15.76 4.21 19.71
CA SER A 315 16.17 3.65 21.01
C SER A 315 15.66 4.44 22.22
N LYS A 316 14.99 5.59 22.01
CA LYS A 316 14.46 6.50 23.06
C LYS A 316 15.47 6.71 24.21
N SER A 317 16.75 6.93 23.86
CA SER A 317 17.87 7.04 24.81
C SER A 317 18.51 8.43 24.72
N CYS A 318 18.56 9.17 25.85
CA CYS A 318 19.12 10.52 25.93
C CYS A 318 20.59 10.51 26.46
N ASN A 319 21.47 11.41 26.02
CA ASN A 319 22.89 11.47 26.44
C ASN A 319 23.08 11.46 27.96
N GLN A 320 22.31 12.30 28.67
CA GLN A 320 22.38 12.38 30.12
C GLN A 320 21.90 11.09 30.80
N CYS A 321 20.82 10.50 30.27
CA CYS A 321 20.24 9.24 30.73
C CYS A 321 21.22 8.07 30.52
N GLN A 322 21.90 8.05 29.36
CA GLN A 322 22.88 7.05 28.99
C GLN A 322 24.17 7.21 29.79
N MET A 323 24.63 8.44 30.06
CA MET A 323 25.76 8.69 30.96
C MET A 323 25.45 8.26 32.39
N ASN A 324 24.25 8.59 32.90
CA ASN A 324 23.82 8.16 34.22
C ASN A 324 23.75 6.62 34.31
N LEU A 325 23.26 5.96 33.26
CA LEU A 325 23.24 4.49 33.16
C LEU A 325 24.66 3.89 33.08
N LYS A 326 25.56 4.47 32.27
CA LYS A 326 26.97 4.04 32.15
C LYS A 326 27.70 4.19 33.48
N ASN A 327 27.48 5.30 34.19
CA ASN A 327 28.05 5.51 35.52
C ASN A 327 27.48 4.54 36.56
N HIS A 328 26.17 4.28 36.52
CA HIS A 328 25.53 3.28 37.37
C HIS A 328 26.10 1.87 37.13
N LEU A 329 26.24 1.45 35.86
CA LEU A 329 26.81 0.14 35.50
C LEU A 329 28.29 0.03 35.89
N LYS A 330 29.08 1.09 35.69
CA LYS A 330 30.49 1.15 36.08
C LYS A 330 30.68 1.07 37.59
N ASN A 331 29.82 1.74 38.37
CA ASN A 331 29.84 1.65 39.83
C ASN A 331 29.45 0.24 40.30
N HIS A 332 28.39 -0.34 39.72
CA HIS A 332 27.98 -1.71 40.04
C HIS A 332 29.06 -2.76 39.71
N LEU A 333 29.84 -2.60 38.64
CA LEU A 333 30.96 -3.49 38.33
C LEU A 333 32.13 -3.31 39.30
N LYS A 334 32.44 -2.06 39.71
CA LYS A 334 33.47 -1.77 40.73
C LYS A 334 33.15 -2.40 42.08
N ASP A 335 31.89 -2.37 42.49
CA ASP A 335 31.44 -2.97 43.75
C ASP A 335 31.65 -4.50 43.77
N ASN A 336 31.82 -5.13 42.60
CA ASN A 336 32.07 -6.56 42.44
C ASN A 336 33.55 -6.95 42.31
N PHE A 337 34.50 -6.01 42.29
CA PHE A 337 35.93 -6.33 42.13
C PHE A 337 36.49 -7.14 43.31
N THR A 338 35.85 -7.10 44.47
CA THR A 338 36.25 -7.89 45.64
C THR A 338 35.64 -9.30 45.67
N ASN A 339 34.74 -9.63 44.74
CA ASN A 339 33.96 -10.88 44.77
C ASN A 339 34.61 -12.03 43.99
N TRP A 340 35.71 -11.78 43.28
CA TRP A 340 36.49 -12.80 42.57
C TRP A 340 37.98 -12.40 42.53
N THR A 341 38.87 -13.37 42.39
CA THR A 341 40.30 -13.17 42.11
C THR A 341 40.82 -14.35 41.32
N SER A 342 41.73 -14.09 40.37
CA SER A 342 42.49 -15.13 39.67
C SER A 342 43.64 -15.69 40.50
N GLY A 343 43.94 -15.09 41.65
CA GLY A 343 45.17 -15.34 42.42
C GLY A 343 46.41 -14.67 41.83
N ASN A 344 46.29 -13.93 40.71
CA ASN A 344 47.36 -13.16 40.10
C ASN A 344 46.99 -11.69 39.93
N MET A 345 47.71 -10.80 40.62
CA MET A 345 47.42 -9.37 40.64
C MET A 345 47.46 -8.69 39.26
N LYS A 346 48.32 -9.17 38.34
CA LYS A 346 48.42 -8.61 36.98
C LYS A 346 47.21 -9.00 36.11
N ILE A 347 46.72 -10.24 36.24
CA ILE A 347 45.52 -10.70 35.53
C ILE A 347 44.27 -10.03 36.11
N ASP A 348 44.17 -9.93 37.43
CA ASP A 348 43.08 -9.21 38.10
C ASP A 348 43.02 -7.76 37.62
N SER A 349 44.18 -7.08 37.54
CA SER A 349 44.27 -5.70 37.02
C SER A 349 43.85 -5.61 35.56
N PHE A 350 44.24 -6.57 34.71
CA PHE A 350 43.88 -6.61 33.29
C PHE A 350 42.36 -6.78 33.09
N ILE A 351 41.73 -7.72 33.80
CA ILE A 351 40.29 -7.96 33.71
C ILE A 351 39.51 -6.75 34.26
N GLN A 352 39.95 -6.17 35.38
CA GLN A 352 39.35 -4.94 35.92
C GLN A 352 39.47 -3.78 34.94
N GLU A 353 40.60 -3.63 34.24
CA GLU A 353 40.77 -2.61 33.20
C GLU A 353 39.77 -2.80 32.05
N LYS A 354 39.55 -4.04 31.58
CA LYS A 354 38.55 -4.35 30.55
C LYS A 354 37.12 -4.07 31.04
N GLN A 355 36.80 -4.41 32.29
CA GLN A 355 35.49 -4.12 32.92
C GLN A 355 35.25 -2.61 33.10
N LEU A 356 36.27 -1.83 33.45
CA LEU A 356 36.17 -0.36 33.58
C LEU A 356 35.99 0.37 32.23
N LYS A 357 36.38 -0.29 31.12
CA LYS A 357 36.19 0.18 29.74
C LYS A 357 34.87 -0.30 29.12
N TYR A 358 34.10 -1.14 29.80
CA TYR A 358 32.81 -1.64 29.31
C TYR A 358 31.82 -0.47 29.08
N ASN A 359 31.24 -0.41 27.89
CA ASN A 359 30.44 0.74 27.43
C ASN A 359 28.92 0.49 27.42
N GLY A 360 28.48 -0.69 27.89
CA GLY A 360 27.07 -1.10 27.93
C GLY A 360 26.64 -1.99 26.76
N TYR A 361 27.51 -2.27 25.80
CA TYR A 361 27.26 -3.15 24.66
C TYR A 361 28.24 -4.34 24.67
N GLY A 362 27.77 -5.52 24.27
CA GLY A 362 28.56 -6.76 24.25
C GLY A 362 28.55 -7.53 25.58
N VAL A 363 29.49 -8.45 25.74
CA VAL A 363 29.67 -9.28 26.94
C VAL A 363 30.67 -8.61 27.88
N VAL A 364 30.41 -8.67 29.19
CA VAL A 364 31.39 -8.23 30.19
C VAL A 364 32.52 -9.25 30.27
N PHE A 365 33.77 -8.81 30.12
CA PHE A 365 34.93 -9.68 30.25
C PHE A 365 35.13 -10.08 31.71
N GLU A 366 35.17 -11.39 32.00
CA GLU A 366 35.16 -11.92 33.37
C GLU A 366 36.32 -12.88 33.66
N TRP A 367 36.64 -13.03 34.96
CA TRP A 367 37.34 -14.22 35.43
C TRP A 367 36.33 -15.34 35.66
N ILE A 368 36.59 -16.50 35.08
CA ILE A 368 35.68 -17.63 35.08
C ILE A 368 36.35 -18.75 35.87
N PRO A 369 35.77 -19.18 37.02
CA PRO A 369 36.28 -20.34 37.73
C PRO A 369 36.21 -21.60 36.85
N TYR A 370 37.28 -22.38 36.78
CA TYR A 370 37.36 -23.52 35.87
C TYR A 370 36.28 -24.59 36.10
N ASN A 371 35.80 -24.72 37.34
CA ASN A 371 34.71 -25.62 37.72
C ASN A 371 33.32 -25.19 37.18
N GLU A 372 33.21 -24.03 36.55
CA GLU A 372 32.00 -23.56 35.85
C GLU A 372 31.80 -24.21 34.47
N PHE A 373 32.84 -24.86 33.94
CA PHE A 373 32.77 -25.56 32.65
C PHE A 373 32.36 -27.03 32.83
N ILE A 374 31.45 -27.49 31.98
CA ILE A 374 31.03 -28.90 31.89
C ILE A 374 31.05 -29.37 30.44
N GLU A 375 31.00 -30.69 30.23
CA GLU A 375 30.92 -31.31 28.89
C GLU A 375 32.08 -30.94 27.94
N PHE A 376 33.32 -31.09 28.42
CA PHE A 376 34.50 -30.82 27.59
C PHE A 376 34.60 -31.76 26.38
N LYS A 377 34.87 -31.19 25.21
CA LYS A 377 35.23 -31.92 23.98
C LYS A 377 36.46 -31.29 23.35
N GLU A 378 37.55 -32.05 23.29
CA GLU A 378 38.77 -31.61 22.61
C GLU A 378 38.58 -31.60 21.08
N ILE A 379 39.15 -30.57 20.44
CA ILE A 379 39.06 -30.36 18.99
C ILE A 379 40.47 -30.34 18.41
N GLY A 380 40.92 -31.52 17.95
CA GLY A 380 42.19 -31.69 17.23
C GLY A 380 43.45 -31.39 18.04
N ASP A 381 44.58 -31.29 17.35
CA ASP A 381 45.93 -31.22 17.95
C ASP A 381 46.37 -29.79 18.36
N ASN A 382 45.46 -28.81 18.40
CA ASN A 382 45.76 -27.37 18.51
C ASN A 382 45.37 -26.72 19.85
N CYS A 383 45.31 -27.48 20.96
CA CYS A 383 45.01 -26.94 22.29
C CYS A 383 43.66 -26.19 22.37
N LEU A 384 42.66 -26.65 21.60
CA LEU A 384 41.30 -26.11 21.52
C LEU A 384 40.30 -27.14 22.04
N ALA A 385 39.34 -26.69 22.84
CA ALA A 385 38.22 -27.49 23.32
C ALA A 385 36.92 -26.70 23.29
N THR A 386 35.78 -27.40 23.25
CA THR A 386 34.47 -26.80 23.53
C THR A 386 33.97 -27.25 24.89
N ALA A 387 33.19 -26.40 25.54
CA ALA A 387 32.55 -26.68 26.82
C ALA A 387 31.23 -25.92 26.94
N ILE A 388 30.42 -26.28 27.93
CA ILE A 388 29.26 -25.50 28.37
C ILE A 388 29.64 -24.73 29.63
N TRP A 389 29.47 -23.42 29.60
CA TRP A 389 29.59 -22.56 30.77
C TRP A 389 28.25 -22.49 31.50
N LYS A 390 28.18 -23.06 32.71
CA LYS A 390 26.96 -23.17 33.53
C LYS A 390 26.35 -21.80 33.85
N ASP A 391 27.11 -20.92 34.47
CA ASP A 391 26.63 -19.57 34.79
C ASP A 391 26.56 -18.65 33.57
N GLY A 392 27.38 -18.90 32.56
CA GLY A 392 27.37 -18.17 31.28
C GLY A 392 27.86 -16.72 31.37
N PRO A 393 27.90 -16.01 30.22
CA PRO A 393 28.42 -14.65 30.15
C PRO A 393 27.47 -13.62 30.79
N LEU A 394 28.04 -12.59 31.41
CA LEU A 394 27.28 -11.45 31.93
C LEU A 394 27.02 -10.41 30.83
N ILE A 395 25.73 -10.15 30.55
CA ILE A 395 25.27 -9.25 29.49
C ILE A 395 24.28 -8.20 30.02
N TYR A 396 24.27 -7.01 29.41
CA TYR A 396 23.28 -5.99 29.76
C TYR A 396 21.94 -6.24 29.06
N ASN A 397 20.88 -6.45 29.83
CA ASN A 397 19.53 -6.57 29.30
C ASN A 397 18.84 -5.19 29.26
N SER A 398 18.63 -4.67 28.05
CA SER A 398 18.01 -3.35 27.83
C SER A 398 16.58 -3.27 28.35
N SER A 399 15.79 -4.35 28.23
CA SER A 399 14.40 -4.42 28.69
C SER A 399 14.27 -4.43 30.22
N LYS A 400 15.17 -5.13 30.92
CA LYS A 400 15.18 -5.25 32.40
C LYS A 400 16.07 -4.21 33.09
N LYS A 401 16.83 -3.43 32.32
CA LYS A 401 17.80 -2.40 32.77
C LYS A 401 18.81 -2.88 33.81
N LYS A 402 19.25 -4.14 33.72
CA LYS A 402 20.23 -4.75 34.63
C LYS A 402 21.14 -5.73 33.90
N LEU A 403 22.29 -6.01 34.49
CA LEU A 403 23.17 -7.09 34.04
C LEU A 403 22.52 -8.44 34.39
N ILE A 404 22.47 -9.35 33.43
CA ILE A 404 21.96 -10.71 33.59
C ILE A 404 22.98 -11.71 33.05
N LYS A 405 22.94 -12.93 33.57
CA LYS A 405 23.76 -14.06 33.12
C LYS A 405 23.00 -14.86 32.06
N GLU A 406 23.66 -15.22 30.96
CA GLU A 406 23.12 -16.13 29.93
C GLU A 406 23.57 -17.57 30.21
N SER A 407 22.92 -18.21 31.18
CA SER A 407 23.30 -19.54 31.67
C SER A 407 23.33 -20.63 30.59
N CYS A 408 24.16 -21.65 30.81
CA CYS A 408 24.35 -22.81 29.93
C CYS A 408 24.79 -22.44 28.50
N LYS A 409 25.76 -21.52 28.38
CA LYS A 409 26.28 -21.06 27.09
C LYS A 409 27.32 -22.04 26.53
N SER A 410 27.16 -22.46 25.28
CA SER A 410 28.20 -23.18 24.53
C SER A 410 29.35 -22.22 24.21
N ILE A 411 30.59 -22.63 24.49
CA ILE A 411 31.78 -21.80 24.38
C ILE A 411 32.97 -22.59 23.82
N CYS A 412 33.92 -21.86 23.25
CA CYS A 412 35.23 -22.37 22.89
C CYS A 412 36.29 -21.96 23.92
N LEU A 413 37.18 -22.90 24.22
CA LEU A 413 38.29 -22.79 25.17
C LEU A 413 39.60 -22.95 24.40
N LYS A 414 40.50 -21.98 24.55
CA LYS A 414 41.87 -22.08 24.03
C LYS A 414 42.85 -22.12 25.18
N TYR A 415 43.60 -23.22 25.27
CA TYR A 415 44.64 -23.38 26.27
C TYR A 415 45.91 -22.65 25.82
N LEU A 416 46.40 -21.76 26.69
CA LEU A 416 47.60 -20.96 26.46
C LEU A 416 48.67 -21.44 27.45
N HIS A 417 49.57 -22.31 26.97
CA HIS A 417 50.63 -22.90 27.78
C HIS A 417 51.66 -21.84 28.14
N ASN A 418 51.71 -21.43 29.41
CA ASN A 418 52.67 -20.42 29.87
C ASN A 418 53.28 -20.74 31.23
N SER A 419 54.59 -20.53 31.32
CA SER A 419 55.34 -20.57 32.58
C SER A 419 54.94 -19.37 33.47
N PRO A 420 54.81 -19.53 34.80
CA PRO A 420 54.40 -18.46 35.73
C PRO A 420 55.24 -17.17 35.68
N TYR A 421 56.38 -17.18 35.00
CA TYR A 421 57.36 -16.09 34.92
C TYR A 421 57.19 -15.16 33.70
N ILE A 422 56.23 -15.40 32.79
CA ILE A 422 56.10 -14.64 31.52
C ILE A 422 54.67 -14.13 31.27
N ILE A 423 54.04 -13.57 32.30
CA ILE A 423 52.62 -13.19 32.23
C ILE A 423 52.33 -12.01 31.28
N ASP A 424 53.33 -11.18 31.01
CA ASP A 424 53.17 -10.02 30.11
C ASP A 424 53.11 -10.48 28.64
N GLU A 425 53.79 -11.57 28.27
CA GLU A 425 53.70 -12.18 26.93
C GLU A 425 52.33 -12.84 26.73
N PHE A 426 51.83 -13.55 27.75
CA PHE A 426 50.47 -14.09 27.80
C PHE A 426 49.40 -13.01 27.58
N LEU A 427 49.46 -11.89 28.31
CA LEU A 427 48.46 -10.83 28.18
C LEU A 427 48.51 -10.15 26.80
N ASN A 428 49.70 -10.01 26.22
CA ASN A 428 49.86 -9.52 24.84
C ASN A 428 49.25 -10.50 23.83
N GLU A 429 49.41 -11.81 24.04
CA GLU A 429 48.79 -12.83 23.19
C GLU A 429 47.26 -12.78 23.29
N VAL A 430 46.70 -12.72 24.51
CA VAL A 430 45.26 -12.52 24.76
C VAL A 430 44.75 -11.27 24.07
N GLU A 431 45.47 -10.15 24.18
CA GLU A 431 45.08 -8.89 23.54
C GLU A 431 45.15 -8.96 22.00
N SER A 432 46.00 -9.83 21.43
CA SER A 432 46.02 -10.06 19.98
C SER A 432 44.77 -10.78 19.48
N TYR A 433 44.22 -11.74 20.24
CA TYR A 433 42.96 -12.42 19.90
C TYR A 433 41.76 -11.47 20.03
N LEU A 434 41.75 -10.63 21.06
CA LEU A 434 40.66 -9.66 21.32
C LEU A 434 40.61 -8.50 20.30
N LYS A 435 41.56 -8.39 19.37
CA LYS A 435 41.51 -7.38 18.28
C LYS A 435 40.56 -7.77 17.15
N HIS A 436 40.26 -9.05 16.99
CA HIS A 436 39.51 -9.59 15.86
C HIS A 436 38.19 -10.27 16.25
N ASP A 437 38.01 -10.68 17.51
CA ASP A 437 36.82 -11.36 18.04
C ASP A 437 36.45 -10.88 19.46
N ASP A 438 35.19 -11.08 19.87
CA ASP A 438 34.68 -10.77 21.23
C ASP A 438 34.94 -11.95 22.19
N GLY A 439 35.98 -11.84 23.04
CA GLY A 439 36.26 -12.82 24.11
C GLY A 439 35.36 -12.61 25.34
N TYR A 440 34.97 -13.69 25.99
CA TYR A 440 34.11 -13.67 27.18
C TYR A 440 34.87 -13.58 28.50
N GLY A 441 36.09 -14.11 28.56
CA GLY A 441 36.86 -14.07 29.80
C GLY A 441 38.10 -14.95 29.82
N LEU A 442 38.72 -15.01 30.99
CA LEU A 442 39.87 -15.86 31.29
C LEU A 442 39.53 -16.86 32.40
N SER A 443 40.14 -18.04 32.31
CA SER A 443 40.12 -19.07 33.36
C SER A 443 41.53 -19.63 33.54
N GLN A 444 41.75 -20.41 34.59
CA GLN A 444 42.97 -21.21 34.76
C GLN A 444 42.61 -22.64 35.15
N ASN A 445 43.22 -23.60 34.46
CA ASN A 445 43.10 -25.01 34.84
C ASN A 445 43.80 -25.22 36.21
N PRO A 446 43.11 -25.71 37.24
CA PRO A 446 43.70 -25.88 38.57
C PRO A 446 44.79 -26.96 38.61
N ASP A 447 44.72 -27.95 37.73
CA ASP A 447 45.62 -29.10 37.68
C ASP A 447 46.89 -28.78 36.89
N THR A 448 46.73 -28.24 35.67
CA THR A 448 47.87 -27.94 34.79
C THR A 448 48.47 -26.55 35.00
N ARG A 449 47.72 -25.65 35.66
CA ARG A 449 48.02 -24.21 35.80
C ARG A 449 48.04 -23.42 34.51
N ASP A 450 47.64 -24.03 33.39
CA ASP A 450 47.50 -23.32 32.11
C ASP A 450 46.35 -22.31 32.17
N TYR A 451 46.59 -21.13 31.60
CA TYR A 451 45.54 -20.14 31.42
C TYR A 451 44.72 -20.46 30.17
N ILE A 452 43.44 -20.15 30.22
CA ILE A 452 42.47 -20.47 29.19
C ILE A 452 41.75 -19.20 28.78
N LEU A 453 41.72 -18.93 27.47
CA LEU A 453 40.90 -17.87 26.88
C LEU A 453 39.55 -18.45 26.43
N VAL A 454 38.46 -17.75 26.76
CA VAL A 454 37.08 -18.18 26.49
C VAL A 454 36.41 -17.26 25.47
N PHE A 455 35.77 -17.81 24.43
CA PHE A 455 35.13 -17.04 23.33
C PHE A 455 33.91 -17.75 22.69
N ASP A 456 33.20 -17.03 21.81
CA ASP A 456 31.97 -17.44 21.10
C ASP A 456 32.21 -18.54 20.05
N ASP A 457 31.19 -19.36 19.77
CA ASP A 457 31.27 -20.51 18.85
C ASP A 457 31.31 -20.14 17.35
N LYS A 458 30.97 -18.89 16.97
CA LYS A 458 30.92 -18.41 15.57
C LYS A 458 32.23 -18.44 14.77
N TYR A 459 33.37 -18.61 15.43
CA TYR A 459 34.68 -18.82 14.78
C TYR A 459 34.65 -20.04 13.82
N GLU A 460 33.71 -20.95 14.04
CA GLU A 460 33.46 -22.17 13.29
C GLU A 460 33.27 -21.96 11.76
N ASN A 461 32.62 -20.90 11.27
CA ASN A 461 32.24 -20.81 9.84
C ASN A 461 33.42 -20.58 8.85
N LYS A 462 34.46 -19.84 9.25
CA LYS A 462 35.64 -19.59 8.39
C LYS A 462 36.59 -20.79 8.37
N GLU A 463 36.68 -21.50 9.48
CA GLU A 463 37.45 -22.73 9.60
C GLU A 463 36.69 -23.91 8.98
N TRP A 464 35.35 -23.90 9.02
CA TRP A 464 34.49 -24.86 8.32
C TRP A 464 34.65 -24.77 6.79
N LEU A 465 34.70 -23.56 6.21
CA LEU A 465 35.03 -23.40 4.79
C LEU A 465 36.43 -23.95 4.48
N LYS A 466 37.41 -23.72 5.37
CA LYS A 466 38.77 -24.30 5.25
C LYS A 466 38.82 -25.81 5.35
N ASN A 467 38.03 -26.41 6.24
CA ASN A 467 38.07 -27.83 6.54
C ASN A 467 37.21 -28.69 5.59
N ASN A 468 36.23 -28.09 4.89
CA ASN A 468 35.41 -28.79 3.89
C ASN A 468 35.94 -28.73 2.45
N PHE A 469 37.08 -28.05 2.20
CA PHE A 469 37.70 -27.98 0.87
C PHE A 469 38.14 -29.34 0.30
N THR A 470 38.31 -30.36 1.13
CA THR A 470 38.76 -31.69 0.72
C THR A 470 37.71 -32.48 -0.08
N ASN A 471 36.44 -32.05 -0.08
CA ASN A 471 35.33 -32.77 -0.69
C ASN A 471 34.93 -32.27 -2.10
N TRP A 472 35.48 -31.15 -2.59
CA TRP A 472 35.13 -30.55 -3.89
C TRP A 472 36.34 -30.45 -4.82
N THR A 473 36.82 -31.59 -5.33
CA THR A 473 37.91 -31.62 -6.31
C THR A 473 37.39 -32.00 -7.69
N SER A 474 37.85 -31.27 -8.70
CA SER A 474 37.68 -31.57 -10.12
C SER A 474 38.59 -32.69 -10.62
N GLY A 475 39.55 -33.14 -9.78
CA GLY A 475 40.67 -33.98 -10.19
C GLY A 475 41.76 -33.23 -10.96
N ASN A 476 41.59 -31.92 -11.23
CA ASN A 476 42.57 -31.07 -11.89
C ASN A 476 43.05 -29.96 -10.94
N LYS A 477 44.30 -30.06 -10.49
CA LYS A 477 44.91 -29.11 -9.54
C LYS A 477 44.79 -27.64 -9.93
N LYS A 478 44.84 -27.31 -11.22
CA LYS A 478 44.73 -25.92 -11.67
C LYS A 478 43.30 -25.38 -11.55
N ILE A 479 42.31 -26.20 -11.86
CA ILE A 479 40.89 -25.84 -11.73
C ILE A 479 40.52 -25.74 -10.25
N ASP A 480 41.02 -26.67 -9.44
CA ASP A 480 40.84 -26.64 -7.99
C ASP A 480 41.44 -25.36 -7.39
N SER A 481 42.66 -24.97 -7.81
CA SER A 481 43.26 -23.68 -7.40
C SER A 481 42.45 -22.47 -7.84
N PHE A 482 41.89 -22.48 -9.06
CA PHE A 482 41.05 -21.39 -9.56
C PHE A 482 39.75 -21.24 -8.76
N ILE A 483 39.07 -22.35 -8.45
CA ILE A 483 37.86 -22.35 -7.63
C ILE A 483 38.18 -21.86 -6.21
N GLN A 484 39.29 -22.32 -5.62
CA GLN A 484 39.75 -21.87 -4.31
C GLN A 484 40.03 -20.35 -4.27
N GLU A 485 40.66 -19.80 -5.31
CA GLU A 485 40.90 -18.36 -5.40
C GLU A 485 39.58 -17.57 -5.39
N LYS A 486 38.54 -18.07 -6.07
CA LYS A 486 37.21 -17.44 -6.08
C LYS A 486 36.52 -17.55 -4.72
N GLN A 487 36.61 -18.69 -4.05
CA GLN A 487 36.01 -18.93 -2.73
C GLN A 487 36.68 -18.09 -1.62
N LEU A 488 38.01 -17.93 -1.66
CA LEU A 488 38.74 -17.09 -0.69
C LEU A 488 38.41 -15.61 -0.78
N LYS A 489 37.85 -15.17 -1.91
CA LYS A 489 37.39 -13.78 -2.15
C LYS A 489 35.92 -13.57 -1.76
N TYR A 490 35.22 -14.59 -1.26
CA TYR A 490 33.82 -14.49 -0.85
C TYR A 490 33.65 -13.56 0.35
N ASP A 491 32.81 -12.53 0.20
CA ASP A 491 32.61 -11.45 1.17
C ASP A 491 31.34 -11.61 2.02
N GLY A 492 30.64 -12.75 1.88
CA GLY A 492 29.36 -13.00 2.54
C GLY A 492 28.13 -12.56 1.73
N LYS A 493 28.30 -12.09 0.49
CA LYS A 493 27.21 -11.73 -0.43
C LYS A 493 27.25 -12.57 -1.71
N GLY A 494 26.08 -12.96 -2.22
CA GLY A 494 25.96 -13.77 -3.44
C GLY A 494 26.18 -15.28 -3.24
N VAL A 495 26.39 -15.99 -4.34
CA VAL A 495 26.59 -17.46 -4.40
C VAL A 495 28.07 -17.81 -4.26
N VAL A 496 28.38 -18.90 -3.55
CA VAL A 496 29.74 -19.45 -3.49
C VAL A 496 30.05 -20.22 -4.78
N PHE A 497 31.13 -19.83 -5.47
CA PHE A 497 31.59 -20.52 -6.69
C PHE A 497 32.13 -21.91 -6.36
N GLU A 498 31.63 -22.97 -7.03
CA GLU A 498 31.97 -24.35 -6.66
C GLU A 498 32.22 -25.29 -7.85
N TRP A 499 32.80 -26.47 -7.56
CA TRP A 499 32.85 -27.59 -8.48
C TRP A 499 31.55 -28.38 -8.36
N ILE A 500 30.89 -28.61 -9.50
CA ILE A 500 29.59 -29.25 -9.58
C ILE A 500 29.77 -30.62 -10.25
N PRO A 501 29.63 -31.73 -9.51
CA PRO A 501 29.62 -33.07 -10.11
C PRO A 501 28.56 -33.17 -11.21
N TYR A 502 28.90 -33.77 -12.35
CA TYR A 502 28.01 -33.77 -13.52
C TYR A 502 26.69 -34.52 -13.27
N ASP A 503 26.70 -35.52 -12.40
CA ASP A 503 25.54 -36.32 -11.96
C ASP A 503 24.56 -35.55 -11.05
N GLU A 504 24.97 -34.38 -10.54
CA GLU A 504 24.09 -33.42 -9.87
C GLU A 504 23.24 -32.60 -10.83
N LEU A 505 23.57 -32.62 -12.13
CA LEU A 505 22.81 -31.96 -13.20
C LEU A 505 21.84 -32.96 -13.85
N ILE A 506 20.55 -32.80 -13.60
CA ILE A 506 19.49 -33.66 -14.14
C ILE A 506 18.55 -32.92 -15.09
N ARG A 507 17.73 -33.69 -15.82
CA ARG A 507 16.79 -33.15 -16.82
C ARG A 507 17.47 -32.24 -17.85
N ILE A 508 18.70 -32.61 -18.21
CA ILE A 508 19.52 -31.94 -19.20
C ILE A 508 18.75 -31.92 -20.54
N LYS A 509 18.39 -30.72 -21.01
CA LYS A 509 17.64 -30.50 -22.25
C LYS A 509 18.42 -29.58 -23.17
N GLU A 510 18.88 -30.13 -24.30
CA GLU A 510 19.62 -29.37 -25.31
C GLU A 510 18.70 -28.32 -25.97
N MET A 511 19.24 -27.11 -26.16
CA MET A 511 18.55 -26.02 -26.82
C MET A 511 19.36 -25.49 -28.01
N GLY A 512 18.94 -25.87 -29.21
CA GLY A 512 19.49 -25.35 -30.47
C GLY A 512 20.88 -25.89 -30.82
N ASP A 513 21.47 -25.31 -31.88
CA ASP A 513 22.65 -25.86 -32.56
C ASP A 513 24.00 -25.41 -31.96
N ASN A 514 24.00 -24.63 -30.86
CA ASN A 514 25.16 -23.91 -30.32
C ASN A 514 25.65 -24.38 -28.93
N CYS A 515 25.35 -25.63 -28.57
CA CYS A 515 25.87 -26.31 -27.37
C CYS A 515 25.54 -25.63 -26.02
N LEU A 516 24.37 -24.99 -25.93
CA LEU A 516 23.80 -24.45 -24.70
C LEU A 516 22.64 -25.34 -24.24
N THR A 517 22.63 -25.69 -22.96
CA THR A 517 21.72 -26.72 -22.42
C THR A 517 21.15 -26.27 -21.08
N ILE A 518 19.88 -26.55 -20.79
CA ILE A 518 19.29 -26.28 -19.48
C ILE A 518 19.32 -27.57 -18.65
N ALA A 519 19.63 -27.46 -17.37
CA ALA A 519 19.57 -28.56 -16.41
C ALA A 519 18.94 -28.10 -15.10
N ILE A 520 18.54 -29.06 -14.27
CA ILE A 520 18.24 -28.84 -12.86
C ILE A 520 19.43 -29.32 -12.05
N TRP A 521 19.98 -28.45 -11.24
CA TRP A 521 20.99 -28.79 -10.26
C TRP A 521 20.32 -29.23 -8.96
N LYS A 522 20.44 -30.51 -8.59
CA LYS A 522 19.76 -31.11 -7.43
C LYS A 522 20.15 -30.46 -6.11
N ASP A 523 21.45 -30.39 -5.81
CA ASP A 523 21.94 -29.77 -4.57
C ASP A 523 21.92 -28.24 -4.62
N GLY A 524 22.02 -27.68 -5.82
CA GLY A 524 21.94 -26.25 -6.08
C GLY A 524 23.07 -25.41 -5.43
N PRO A 525 23.03 -24.07 -5.57
CA PRO A 525 24.10 -23.20 -5.11
C PRO A 525 24.14 -23.04 -3.59
N LEU A 526 25.35 -22.83 -3.04
CA LEU A 526 25.54 -22.49 -1.62
C LEU A 526 25.44 -20.96 -1.41
N ILE A 527 24.54 -20.54 -0.52
CA ILE A 527 24.17 -19.13 -0.28
C ILE A 527 24.16 -18.83 1.22
N TYR A 528 24.59 -17.63 1.62
CA TYR A 528 24.53 -17.18 3.02
C TYR A 528 23.11 -16.79 3.44
N ASN A 529 22.57 -17.44 4.47
CA ASN A 529 21.28 -17.09 5.06
C ASN A 529 21.49 -16.17 6.29
N SER A 530 21.09 -14.91 6.15
CA SER A 530 21.22 -13.88 7.20
C SER A 530 20.41 -14.20 8.47
N ASN A 531 19.25 -14.84 8.34
CA ASN A 531 18.37 -15.17 9.47
C ASN A 531 18.89 -16.37 10.28
N LYS A 532 19.43 -17.38 9.60
CA LYS A 532 19.99 -18.60 10.21
C LYS A 532 21.49 -18.48 10.52
N LYS A 533 22.13 -17.38 10.13
CA LYS A 533 23.57 -17.07 10.28
C LYS A 533 24.51 -18.20 9.82
N LYS A 534 24.12 -18.92 8.77
CA LYS A 534 24.88 -20.05 8.20
C LYS A 534 24.72 -20.13 6.69
N LEU A 535 25.66 -20.82 6.03
CA LEU A 535 25.55 -21.18 4.62
C LEU A 535 24.51 -22.28 4.45
N ILE A 536 23.64 -22.14 3.46
CA ILE A 536 22.62 -23.13 3.10
C ILE A 536 22.65 -23.41 1.60
N LYS A 537 22.31 -24.63 1.21
CA LYS A 537 22.13 -25.03 -0.19
C LYS A 537 20.70 -24.68 -0.63
N LYS A 538 20.54 -24.03 -1.78
CA LYS A 538 19.23 -23.85 -2.43
C LYS A 538 19.03 -24.99 -3.41
N SER A 539 18.45 -26.10 -2.98
CA SER A 539 18.27 -27.31 -3.81
C SER A 539 17.34 -27.08 -5.02
N CYS A 540 17.51 -27.92 -6.05
CA CYS A 540 16.66 -28.01 -7.24
C CYS A 540 16.57 -26.73 -8.09
N VAL A 541 17.69 -26.05 -8.29
CA VAL A 541 17.76 -24.80 -9.08
C VAL A 541 17.93 -25.10 -10.57
N ALA A 542 17.17 -24.40 -11.43
CA ALA A 542 17.34 -24.46 -12.88
C ALA A 542 18.59 -23.66 -13.29
N VAL A 543 19.47 -24.27 -14.07
CA VAL A 543 20.77 -23.71 -14.46
C VAL A 543 21.02 -23.85 -15.96
N CYS A 544 21.82 -22.93 -16.51
CA CYS A 544 22.34 -23.02 -17.87
C CYS A 544 23.71 -23.70 -17.89
N LEU A 545 23.91 -24.59 -18.85
CA LEU A 545 25.17 -25.27 -19.11
C LEU A 545 25.75 -24.76 -20.44
N LYS A 546 26.94 -24.18 -20.38
CA LYS A 546 27.73 -23.83 -21.56
C LYS A 546 28.87 -24.83 -21.69
N TYR A 547 28.83 -25.64 -22.75
CA TYR A 547 29.94 -26.53 -23.09
C TYR A 547 31.04 -25.74 -23.80
N LEU A 548 32.27 -25.85 -23.32
CA LEU A 548 33.43 -25.13 -23.83
C LEU A 548 34.33 -26.10 -24.63
N PHE A 549 34.13 -26.17 -25.95
CA PHE A 549 34.79 -27.19 -26.80
C PHE A 549 36.23 -26.85 -27.20
N ASN A 550 36.62 -25.58 -27.14
CA ASN A 550 37.99 -25.14 -27.49
C ASN A 550 39.03 -25.57 -26.43
N SER A 551 38.61 -26.07 -25.26
CA SER A 551 39.49 -26.38 -24.13
C SER A 551 40.06 -27.80 -24.08
N LEU A 552 39.88 -28.63 -25.12
CA LEU A 552 40.25 -30.05 -25.03
C LEU A 552 41.77 -30.28 -24.82
N ASN A 553 42.63 -29.28 -25.08
CA ASN A 553 44.09 -29.45 -25.04
C ASN A 553 44.88 -28.46 -24.14
N ASP A 554 44.27 -27.39 -23.59
CA ASP A 554 44.97 -26.46 -22.68
C ASP A 554 44.04 -25.89 -21.59
N THR A 555 44.35 -26.22 -20.32
CA THR A 555 43.63 -25.71 -19.14
C THR A 555 43.79 -24.19 -18.95
N ASN A 556 44.87 -23.59 -19.43
CA ASN A 556 45.09 -22.14 -19.29
C ASN A 556 44.20 -21.34 -20.26
N GLU A 557 43.99 -21.84 -21.47
CA GLU A 557 43.10 -21.22 -22.46
C GLU A 557 41.63 -21.30 -22.00
N PHE A 558 41.25 -22.46 -21.45
CA PHE A 558 39.97 -22.66 -20.76
C PHE A 558 39.73 -21.64 -19.65
N LEU A 559 40.66 -21.49 -18.71
CA LEU A 559 40.48 -20.59 -17.57
C LEU A 559 40.37 -19.12 -18.02
N LYS A 560 41.10 -18.72 -19.07
CA LYS A 560 40.95 -17.39 -19.68
C LYS A 560 39.57 -17.19 -20.30
N GLU A 561 39.04 -18.20 -20.97
CA GLU A 561 37.69 -18.18 -21.53
C GLU A 561 36.64 -18.09 -20.40
N VAL A 562 36.77 -18.89 -19.34
CA VAL A 562 35.92 -18.80 -18.14
C VAL A 562 35.96 -17.41 -17.51
N GLU A 563 37.16 -16.84 -17.32
CA GLU A 563 37.31 -15.47 -16.80
C GLU A 563 36.65 -14.40 -17.69
N SER A 564 36.60 -14.60 -19.00
CA SER A 564 35.93 -13.67 -19.90
C SER A 564 34.41 -13.65 -19.70
N TYR A 565 33.81 -14.81 -19.38
CA TYR A 565 32.39 -14.91 -19.06
C TYR A 565 32.07 -14.34 -17.67
N LEU A 566 32.93 -14.59 -16.67
CA LEU A 566 32.74 -14.10 -15.29
C LEU A 566 32.97 -12.59 -15.11
N LYS A 567 33.39 -11.85 -16.14
CA LYS A 567 33.52 -10.37 -16.09
C LYS A 567 32.19 -9.64 -16.21
N HIS A 568 31.14 -10.31 -16.70
CA HIS A 568 29.85 -9.71 -17.01
C HIS A 568 28.65 -10.39 -16.34
N ASP A 569 28.80 -11.63 -15.82
CA ASP A 569 27.74 -12.42 -15.16
C ASP A 569 28.29 -13.17 -13.92
N ASP A 570 27.43 -13.45 -12.93
CA ASP A 570 27.74 -14.27 -11.75
C ASP A 570 27.56 -15.77 -12.07
N GLY A 571 28.64 -16.46 -12.46
CA GLY A 571 28.62 -17.91 -12.66
C GLY A 571 28.53 -18.67 -11.33
N TYR A 572 27.79 -19.79 -11.31
CA TYR A 572 27.63 -20.60 -10.09
C TYR A 572 28.77 -21.59 -9.88
N GLY A 573 29.39 -22.08 -10.96
CA GLY A 573 30.46 -23.06 -10.83
C GLY A 573 30.91 -23.69 -12.14
N LEU A 574 31.80 -24.68 -12.00
CA LEU A 574 32.33 -25.48 -13.11
C LEU A 574 31.93 -26.95 -12.96
N SER A 575 31.68 -27.60 -14.08
CA SER A 575 31.46 -29.05 -14.18
C SER A 575 32.27 -29.62 -15.34
N GLN A 576 32.32 -30.95 -15.47
CA GLN A 576 32.90 -31.61 -16.63
C GLN A 576 32.06 -32.81 -17.01
N ASN A 577 31.71 -32.90 -18.28
CA ASN A 577 31.03 -34.08 -18.80
C ASN A 577 31.98 -35.30 -18.69
N PRO A 578 31.57 -36.39 -18.00
CA PRO A 578 32.44 -37.52 -17.73
C PRO A 578 32.80 -38.32 -18.99
N ASP A 579 31.92 -38.30 -20.00
CA ASP A 579 32.06 -39.06 -21.25
C ASP A 579 32.91 -38.31 -22.27
N THR A 580 32.60 -37.02 -22.49
CA THR A 580 33.28 -36.21 -23.52
C THR A 580 34.52 -35.48 -22.99
N LYS A 581 34.71 -35.43 -21.67
CA LYS A 581 35.74 -34.64 -20.97
C LYS A 581 35.67 -33.13 -21.23
N VAL A 582 34.60 -32.65 -21.87
CA VAL A 582 34.37 -31.23 -22.12
C VAL A 582 33.99 -30.55 -20.80
N TYR A 583 34.68 -29.44 -20.48
CA TYR A 583 34.33 -28.61 -19.35
C TYR A 583 33.07 -27.79 -19.62
N ILE A 584 32.29 -27.59 -18.57
CA ILE A 584 31.00 -26.93 -18.60
C ILE A 584 31.04 -25.79 -17.60
N LEU A 585 30.68 -24.60 -18.05
CA LEU A 585 30.43 -23.46 -17.18
C LEU A 585 28.92 -23.41 -16.86
N VAL A 586 28.60 -23.31 -15.56
CA VAL A 586 27.24 -23.36 -15.03
C VAL A 586 26.81 -21.97 -14.61
N PHE A 587 25.70 -21.49 -15.18
CA PHE A 587 25.15 -20.14 -14.93
C PHE A 587 23.71 -20.18 -14.44
N ASP A 588 23.24 -19.03 -13.95
CA ASP A 588 21.83 -18.75 -13.76
C ASP A 588 21.03 -18.90 -15.07
N ASN A 589 19.78 -19.34 -14.97
CA ASN A 589 18.82 -19.44 -16.06
C ASN A 589 18.50 -18.08 -16.73
N GLU A 590 18.72 -16.96 -16.03
CA GLU A 590 18.51 -15.60 -16.56
C GLU A 590 19.46 -15.20 -17.71
N TYR A 591 20.55 -15.95 -17.94
CA TYR A 591 21.49 -15.73 -19.06
C TYR A 591 20.81 -15.65 -20.45
N PHE A 592 19.67 -16.31 -20.63
CA PHE A 592 18.93 -16.35 -21.90
C PHE A 592 18.08 -15.11 -22.18
N ASP A 593 17.87 -14.22 -21.23
CA ASP A 593 17.11 -12.99 -21.49
C ASP A 593 17.86 -12.02 -22.42
N ASN A 594 19.19 -12.15 -22.46
CA ASN A 594 20.10 -11.31 -23.24
C ASN A 594 20.71 -11.99 -24.48
N ASN A 595 20.48 -13.30 -24.68
CA ASN A 595 21.12 -14.09 -25.74
C ASN A 595 20.15 -14.99 -26.52
N CYS A 596 20.33 -15.12 -27.84
CA CYS A 596 19.50 -15.92 -28.73
C CYS A 596 19.72 -17.42 -28.51
N VAL A 597 18.64 -18.16 -28.22
CA VAL A 597 18.67 -19.61 -27.97
C VAL A 597 19.06 -20.41 -29.21
N LYS A 598 18.74 -19.91 -30.42
CA LYS A 598 19.04 -20.62 -31.67
C LYS A 598 20.46 -20.43 -32.18
N CYS A 599 21.04 -19.24 -31.98
CA CYS A 599 22.31 -18.90 -32.62
C CYS A 599 23.35 -18.26 -31.68
N GLY A 600 23.08 -18.19 -30.37
CA GLY A 600 24.00 -17.69 -29.34
C GLY A 600 24.34 -16.19 -29.38
N ASN A 601 24.00 -15.47 -30.45
CA ASN A 601 24.22 -14.03 -30.57
C ASN A 601 23.34 -13.25 -29.58
N LYS A 602 23.75 -12.03 -29.21
CA LYS A 602 22.90 -11.10 -28.45
C LYS A 602 21.51 -11.02 -29.08
N GLY A 603 20.50 -11.30 -28.28
CA GLY A 603 19.11 -11.40 -28.71
C GLY A 603 18.23 -10.88 -27.60
N TYR A 604 17.14 -10.21 -27.94
CA TYR A 604 16.20 -9.72 -26.95
C TYR A 604 15.20 -10.84 -26.64
N LYS A 605 15.08 -11.23 -25.35
CA LYS A 605 14.11 -12.25 -24.89
C LYS A 605 14.31 -13.63 -25.55
N GLY A 606 15.56 -14.07 -25.68
CA GLY A 606 15.87 -15.44 -26.12
C GLY A 606 15.88 -15.67 -27.64
N MET A 607 15.67 -14.67 -28.49
CA MET A 607 15.72 -14.85 -29.96
C MET A 607 16.27 -13.61 -30.68
N CYS A 608 17.05 -13.82 -31.75
CA CYS A 608 17.55 -12.74 -32.61
C CYS A 608 16.64 -12.53 -33.84
N ASN A 609 16.61 -11.29 -34.36
CA ASN A 609 15.78 -10.92 -35.51
C ASN A 609 15.96 -11.86 -36.73
N PRO A 610 17.19 -12.28 -37.13
CA PRO A 610 17.37 -13.23 -38.23
C PRO A 610 16.70 -14.59 -38.00
N CYS A 611 16.80 -15.14 -36.79
CA CYS A 611 16.20 -16.43 -36.45
C CYS A 611 14.66 -16.36 -36.43
N GLN A 612 14.11 -15.24 -35.96
CA GLN A 612 12.67 -14.99 -35.98
C GLN A 612 12.15 -14.87 -37.42
N MET A 613 12.86 -14.14 -38.28
CA MET A 613 12.48 -13.96 -39.70
C MET A 613 12.44 -15.27 -40.47
N ASN A 614 13.44 -16.13 -40.29
CA ASN A 614 13.51 -17.41 -40.99
C ASN A 614 12.34 -18.33 -40.58
N TYR A 615 11.99 -18.33 -39.29
CA TYR A 615 10.86 -19.11 -38.78
C TYR A 615 9.51 -18.63 -39.34
N LEU A 616 9.27 -17.32 -39.34
CA LEU A 616 8.02 -16.74 -39.85
C LEU A 616 7.86 -16.97 -41.35
N LYS A 617 8.94 -16.82 -42.13
CA LYS A 617 8.91 -17.12 -43.58
C LYS A 617 8.52 -18.57 -43.86
N ASN A 618 9.09 -19.53 -43.13
CA ASN A 618 8.82 -20.96 -43.39
C ASN A 618 7.41 -21.40 -42.97
N ASN A 619 6.78 -20.72 -42.00
CA ASN A 619 5.46 -21.11 -41.47
C ASN A 619 4.27 -20.34 -42.08
N LEU A 620 4.52 -19.21 -42.78
CA LEU A 620 3.46 -18.40 -43.41
C LEU A 620 3.37 -18.58 -44.94
N THR A 621 4.20 -19.43 -45.54
CA THR A 621 4.23 -19.73 -46.99
C THR A 621 2.91 -20.26 -47.55
N ASN A 622 2.08 -20.92 -46.74
CA ASN A 622 0.78 -21.46 -47.17
C ASN A 622 -0.40 -20.48 -46.97
N ARG A 623 -0.15 -19.24 -46.54
CA ARG A 623 -1.17 -18.21 -46.26
C ARG A 623 -1.00 -17.00 -47.19
N ALA A 624 -1.06 -17.22 -48.50
CA ALA A 624 -1.04 -16.14 -49.51
C ALA A 624 -2.46 -15.67 -49.85
N SER A 625 -2.64 -14.36 -50.04
CA SER A 625 -3.90 -13.76 -50.48
C SER A 625 -4.17 -13.98 -51.97
N GLY A 626 -3.11 -14.20 -52.76
CA GLY A 626 -3.18 -14.21 -54.22
C GLY A 626 -3.22 -12.80 -54.83
N ILE A 627 -3.13 -11.76 -53.99
CA ILE A 627 -3.11 -10.35 -54.39
C ILE A 627 -1.72 -9.79 -54.11
N VAL A 628 -0.94 -9.57 -55.18
CA VAL A 628 0.47 -9.15 -55.11
C VAL A 628 0.70 -7.97 -54.16
N LYS A 629 -0.20 -6.97 -54.19
CA LYS A 629 -0.11 -5.77 -53.35
C LYS A 629 -0.27 -6.09 -51.85
N ILE A 630 -1.16 -7.02 -51.49
CA ILE A 630 -1.37 -7.45 -50.10
C ILE A 630 -0.22 -8.36 -49.64
N ASP A 631 0.18 -9.31 -50.48
CA ASP A 631 1.25 -10.25 -50.14
C ASP A 631 2.59 -9.52 -49.95
N SER A 632 2.89 -8.52 -50.79
CA SER A 632 4.05 -7.64 -50.62
C SER A 632 3.99 -6.83 -49.32
N PHE A 633 2.81 -6.30 -48.98
CA PHE A 633 2.63 -5.55 -47.74
C PHE A 633 2.85 -6.44 -46.51
N ILE A 634 2.23 -7.62 -46.46
CA ILE A 634 2.41 -8.57 -45.34
C ILE A 634 3.88 -8.95 -45.17
N GLN A 635 4.60 -9.21 -46.28
CA GLN A 635 6.04 -9.51 -46.22
C GLN A 635 6.89 -8.37 -45.67
N GLU A 636 6.53 -7.11 -45.95
CA GLU A 636 7.19 -5.94 -45.39
C GLU A 636 6.97 -5.84 -43.88
N GLN A 637 5.75 -6.10 -43.42
CA GLN A 637 5.38 -6.03 -41.99
C GLN A 637 6.05 -7.12 -41.15
N LEU A 638 6.34 -8.30 -41.74
CA LEU A 638 7.09 -9.35 -41.05
C LEU A 638 8.48 -8.87 -40.60
N LYS A 639 9.13 -7.95 -41.34
CA LYS A 639 10.47 -7.42 -40.98
C LYS A 639 10.50 -6.63 -39.66
N TYR A 640 9.35 -6.08 -39.24
CA TYR A 640 9.24 -5.11 -38.15
C TYR A 640 8.37 -5.59 -36.98
N ASN A 641 8.26 -6.90 -36.74
CA ASN A 641 7.42 -7.46 -35.67
C ASN A 641 7.92 -7.09 -34.25
N ARG A 642 7.52 -5.92 -33.75
CA ARG A 642 7.90 -5.40 -32.42
C ARG A 642 7.11 -5.99 -31.26
N ASN A 643 5.91 -6.52 -31.51
CA ASN A 643 4.97 -6.99 -30.47
C ASN A 643 4.97 -8.52 -30.28
N GLY A 644 5.74 -9.26 -31.08
CA GLY A 644 5.87 -10.72 -30.97
C GLY A 644 4.68 -11.50 -31.53
N VAL A 645 3.77 -10.85 -32.28
CA VAL A 645 2.59 -11.44 -32.94
C VAL A 645 2.69 -11.22 -34.45
N ALA A 646 2.48 -12.24 -35.27
CA ALA A 646 2.61 -12.13 -36.73
C ALA A 646 1.37 -11.49 -37.36
N PHE A 647 1.59 -10.54 -38.28
CA PHE A 647 0.55 -10.00 -39.16
C PHE A 647 0.43 -10.93 -40.38
N GLU A 648 -0.76 -11.48 -40.65
CA GLU A 648 -0.93 -12.53 -41.69
C GLU A 648 -2.21 -12.38 -42.53
N TRP A 649 -2.29 -13.14 -43.62
CA TRP A 649 -3.55 -13.34 -44.35
C TRP A 649 -4.38 -14.43 -43.64
N ILE A 650 -5.66 -14.15 -43.43
CA ILE A 650 -6.58 -15.00 -42.68
C ILE A 650 -7.71 -15.45 -43.60
N GLN A 651 -7.94 -16.75 -43.70
CA GLN A 651 -9.04 -17.25 -44.52
C GLN A 651 -10.38 -16.95 -43.84
N TYR A 652 -11.37 -16.47 -44.61
CA TYR A 652 -12.65 -16.02 -44.05
C TYR A 652 -13.41 -17.13 -43.29
N ASN A 653 -13.26 -18.38 -43.70
CA ASN A 653 -13.86 -19.55 -43.05
C ASN A 653 -13.25 -19.88 -41.66
N GLU A 654 -12.16 -19.21 -41.27
CA GLU A 654 -11.58 -19.31 -39.93
C GLU A 654 -12.37 -18.49 -38.89
N PHE A 655 -13.28 -17.61 -39.30
CA PHE A 655 -14.14 -16.82 -38.40
C PHE A 655 -15.46 -17.54 -38.10
N ILE A 656 -15.83 -17.64 -36.83
CA ILE A 656 -17.12 -18.14 -36.33
C ILE A 656 -17.78 -17.14 -35.40
N ASN A 657 -19.08 -17.33 -35.11
CA ASN A 657 -19.86 -16.48 -34.22
C ASN A 657 -19.80 -14.99 -34.62
N ILE A 658 -19.82 -14.71 -35.93
CA ILE A 658 -19.79 -13.33 -36.44
C ILE A 658 -21.06 -12.61 -35.98
N LYS A 659 -20.90 -11.52 -35.24
CA LYS A 659 -21.97 -10.67 -34.72
C LYS A 659 -21.73 -9.22 -35.15
N GLU A 660 -22.65 -8.65 -35.92
CA GLU A 660 -22.63 -7.22 -36.25
C GLU A 660 -22.85 -6.37 -34.99
N ILE A 661 -22.02 -5.34 -34.83
CA ILE A 661 -22.11 -4.39 -33.71
C ILE A 661 -22.34 -2.94 -34.17
N ASP A 662 -21.95 -2.61 -35.40
CA ASP A 662 -22.24 -1.32 -36.03
C ASP A 662 -22.43 -1.53 -37.54
N ARG A 663 -23.68 -1.43 -38.00
CA ARG A 663 -24.03 -1.61 -39.42
C ARG A 663 -23.60 -0.43 -40.28
N GLU A 664 -23.61 0.79 -39.74
CA GLU A 664 -23.30 1.99 -40.49
C GLU A 664 -21.80 2.07 -40.80
N ASN A 665 -20.97 1.65 -39.84
CA ASN A 665 -19.51 1.65 -39.98
C ASN A 665 -18.91 0.30 -40.39
N GLY A 666 -19.75 -0.71 -40.67
CA GLY A 666 -19.30 -2.03 -41.12
C GLY A 666 -18.39 -2.75 -40.10
N LEU A 667 -18.81 -2.82 -38.84
CA LEU A 667 -18.08 -3.48 -37.75
C LEU A 667 -18.79 -4.72 -37.24
N ALA A 668 -18.04 -5.81 -37.07
CA ALA A 668 -18.51 -7.06 -36.47
C ALA A 668 -17.47 -7.67 -35.53
N ILE A 669 -17.90 -8.42 -34.52
CA ILE A 669 -17.03 -9.23 -33.67
C ILE A 669 -17.12 -10.68 -34.11
N ALA A 670 -16.00 -11.40 -34.12
CA ALA A 670 -15.96 -12.82 -34.42
C ALA A 670 -14.95 -13.56 -33.54
N THR A 671 -15.03 -14.88 -33.53
CA THR A 671 -13.99 -15.76 -32.98
C THR A 671 -13.17 -16.33 -34.12
N TRP A 672 -11.86 -16.11 -34.11
CA TRP A 672 -10.90 -16.68 -35.04
C TRP A 672 -10.40 -18.03 -34.50
N LYS A 673 -10.75 -19.13 -35.18
CA LYS A 673 -10.45 -20.50 -34.73
C LYS A 673 -8.96 -20.75 -34.50
N ASP A 674 -8.14 -20.49 -35.52
CA ASP A 674 -6.71 -20.79 -35.48
C ASP A 674 -5.95 -19.75 -34.67
N GLY A 675 -6.45 -18.51 -34.64
CA GLY A 675 -5.89 -17.42 -33.87
C GLY A 675 -4.49 -16.99 -34.31
N PRO A 676 -3.95 -15.91 -33.72
CA PRO A 676 -2.69 -15.32 -34.14
C PRO A 676 -1.48 -16.18 -33.76
N LEU A 677 -0.46 -16.18 -34.61
CA LEU A 677 0.85 -16.75 -34.32
C LEU A 677 1.66 -15.77 -33.46
N TYR A 678 2.15 -16.22 -32.30
CA TYR A 678 2.98 -15.43 -31.39
C TYR A 678 4.17 -16.22 -30.84
N TYR A 679 5.20 -15.54 -30.32
CA TYR A 679 6.33 -16.20 -29.65
C TYR A 679 6.10 -16.35 -28.14
N SER A 680 6.08 -17.59 -27.64
CA SER A 680 5.97 -17.89 -26.20
C SER A 680 7.33 -17.75 -25.52
N LYS A 681 7.44 -16.85 -24.52
CA LYS A 681 8.68 -16.69 -23.74
C LYS A 681 8.99 -17.89 -22.87
N THR A 682 7.96 -18.45 -22.21
CA THR A 682 8.11 -19.58 -21.28
C THR A 682 8.61 -20.83 -21.98
N GLU A 683 8.11 -21.07 -23.20
CA GLU A 683 8.47 -22.26 -23.98
C GLU A 683 9.51 -22.00 -25.07
N ARG A 684 9.90 -20.72 -25.24
CA ARG A 684 10.90 -20.24 -26.20
C ARG A 684 10.66 -20.75 -27.63
N ASN A 685 9.40 -20.80 -28.05
CA ASN A 685 8.95 -21.25 -29.37
C ASN A 685 7.68 -20.49 -29.82
N HIS A 686 7.38 -20.48 -31.13
CA HIS A 686 6.15 -19.88 -31.65
C HIS A 686 4.94 -20.81 -31.44
N LYS A 687 3.80 -20.21 -31.11
CA LYS A 687 2.51 -20.87 -30.88
C LYS A 687 1.37 -20.07 -31.47
N ARG A 688 0.24 -20.72 -31.72
CA ARG A 688 -1.02 -20.04 -32.07
C ARG A 688 -1.91 -19.88 -30.84
N LYS A 689 -2.52 -18.71 -30.69
CA LYS A 689 -3.51 -18.43 -29.64
C LYS A 689 -4.90 -18.81 -30.14
N ILE A 690 -5.24 -20.10 -30.04
CA ILE A 690 -6.48 -20.70 -30.57
C ILE A 690 -7.72 -19.98 -30.03
N SER A 691 -8.76 -19.83 -30.88
CA SER A 691 -10.07 -19.27 -30.53
C SER A 691 -10.04 -17.81 -30.04
N GLU A 692 -9.24 -16.97 -30.68
CA GLU A 692 -9.12 -15.55 -30.31
C GLU A 692 -10.33 -14.72 -30.77
N LYS A 693 -10.86 -13.86 -29.90
CA LYS A 693 -11.90 -12.89 -30.30
C LYS A 693 -11.26 -11.70 -31.04
N VAL A 694 -11.86 -11.33 -32.17
CA VAL A 694 -11.35 -10.27 -33.05
C VAL A 694 -12.45 -9.31 -33.44
N LEU A 695 -12.07 -8.06 -33.73
CA LEU A 695 -12.93 -7.09 -34.39
C LEU A 695 -12.67 -7.15 -35.90
N LEU A 696 -13.74 -7.22 -36.67
CA LEU A 696 -13.73 -7.23 -38.14
C LEU A 696 -14.24 -5.87 -38.62
N LYS A 697 -13.42 -5.16 -39.39
CA LYS A 697 -13.81 -3.92 -40.09
C LYS A 697 -13.87 -4.18 -41.58
N TYR A 698 -15.05 -4.02 -42.17
CA TYR A 698 -15.29 -4.25 -43.59
C TYR A 698 -14.93 -3.01 -44.43
N ILE A 699 -14.07 -3.18 -45.44
CA ILE A 699 -13.51 -2.11 -46.26
C ILE A 699 -13.67 -2.46 -47.75
N GLN A 700 -14.18 -1.51 -48.54
CA GLN A 700 -14.61 -1.78 -49.92
C GLN A 700 -13.47 -1.93 -50.93
N ASN A 701 -12.37 -1.19 -50.75
CA ASN A 701 -11.27 -1.19 -51.71
C ASN A 701 -9.90 -1.30 -51.02
N ILE A 702 -8.90 -1.72 -51.79
CA ILE A 702 -7.56 -2.05 -51.28
C ILE A 702 -6.77 -0.80 -50.83
N ASP A 703 -6.95 0.34 -51.47
CA ASP A 703 -6.20 1.56 -51.14
C ASP A 703 -6.69 2.16 -49.81
N SER A 704 -8.00 2.15 -49.58
CA SER A 704 -8.62 2.50 -48.30
C SER A 704 -8.20 1.53 -47.20
N LEU A 705 -8.10 0.23 -47.49
CA LEU A 705 -7.62 -0.76 -46.54
C LEU A 705 -6.20 -0.43 -46.10
N LEU A 706 -5.28 -0.26 -47.04
CA LEU A 706 -3.86 -0.05 -46.74
C LEU A 706 -3.61 1.26 -45.96
N ASN A 707 -4.42 2.30 -46.18
CA ASN A 707 -4.33 3.55 -45.43
C ASN A 707 -4.84 3.43 -43.98
N GLU A 708 -5.69 2.45 -43.68
CA GLU A 708 -6.26 2.26 -42.34
C GLU A 708 -5.50 1.27 -41.46
N ILE A 709 -4.52 0.53 -42.01
CA ILE A 709 -3.79 -0.48 -41.25
C ILE A 709 -2.82 0.17 -40.27
N ASP A 710 -3.13 0.05 -38.98
CA ASP A 710 -2.15 0.10 -37.90
C ASP A 710 -1.71 -1.34 -37.57
N THR A 711 -0.49 -1.71 -37.95
CA THR A 711 0.02 -3.08 -37.74
C THR A 711 0.26 -3.43 -36.29
N ASN A 712 0.28 -2.45 -35.38
CA ASN A 712 0.32 -2.74 -33.95
C ASN A 712 -1.03 -3.22 -33.42
N GLU A 713 -2.13 -2.90 -34.12
CA GLU A 713 -3.51 -3.17 -33.71
C GLU A 713 -4.19 -4.23 -34.56
N GLY A 714 -3.68 -4.50 -35.75
CA GLY A 714 -4.17 -5.57 -36.62
C GLY A 714 -3.49 -6.92 -36.35
N TYR A 715 -4.25 -8.01 -36.45
CA TYR A 715 -3.73 -9.36 -36.62
C TYR A 715 -3.49 -9.71 -38.09
N GLY A 716 -4.19 -9.06 -39.01
CA GLY A 716 -4.11 -9.44 -40.41
C GLY A 716 -5.20 -8.88 -41.29
N ILE A 717 -5.24 -9.41 -42.51
CA ILE A 717 -6.22 -9.07 -43.54
C ILE A 717 -6.98 -10.34 -43.93
N SER A 718 -8.26 -10.20 -44.19
CA SER A 718 -9.09 -11.22 -44.82
C SER A 718 -9.93 -10.59 -45.95
N GLN A 719 -10.68 -11.41 -46.66
CA GLN A 719 -11.66 -10.96 -47.65
C GLN A 719 -12.93 -11.78 -47.54
N ASN A 720 -14.07 -11.10 -47.45
CA ASN A 720 -15.36 -11.78 -47.49
C ASN A 720 -15.60 -12.33 -48.92
N PRO A 721 -15.76 -13.65 -49.10
CA PRO A 721 -15.90 -14.24 -50.42
C PRO A 721 -17.21 -13.83 -51.12
N ASN A 722 -18.25 -13.47 -50.35
CA ASN A 722 -19.60 -13.18 -50.83
C ASN A 722 -19.74 -11.73 -51.31
N ILE A 723 -19.39 -10.77 -50.45
CA ILE A 723 -19.53 -9.34 -50.75
C ILE A 723 -18.24 -8.70 -51.31
N LYS A 724 -17.16 -9.48 -51.42
CA LYS A 724 -15.83 -9.08 -51.91
C LYS A 724 -15.12 -7.97 -51.13
N TYR A 725 -15.72 -7.46 -50.06
CA TYR A 725 -15.09 -6.49 -49.17
C TYR A 725 -13.88 -7.11 -48.47
N PHE A 726 -12.82 -6.33 -48.36
CA PHE A 726 -11.69 -6.65 -47.52
C PHE A 726 -12.08 -6.50 -46.05
N ILE A 727 -11.42 -7.26 -45.20
CA ILE A 727 -11.66 -7.24 -43.76
C ILE A 727 -10.33 -6.96 -43.09
N LEU A 728 -10.27 -5.85 -42.36
CA LEU A 728 -9.19 -5.62 -41.43
C LEU A 728 -9.51 -6.35 -40.12
N VAL A 729 -8.63 -7.26 -39.72
CA VAL A 729 -8.80 -8.09 -38.53
C VAL A 729 -8.04 -7.45 -37.39
N LEU A 730 -8.75 -6.86 -36.45
CA LEU A 730 -8.22 -6.03 -35.38
C LEU A 730 -8.22 -6.76 -34.04
N GLN A 731 -7.22 -6.46 -33.21
CA GLN A 731 -7.10 -6.94 -31.84
C GLN A 731 -8.20 -6.31 -30.99
N LEU A 732 -9.18 -7.10 -30.54
CA LEU A 732 -10.35 -6.61 -29.81
C LEU A 732 -9.97 -5.85 -28.52
N LYS A 733 -8.79 -6.11 -27.94
CA LYS A 733 -8.29 -5.42 -26.75
C LYS A 733 -8.17 -3.89 -26.88
N TYR A 734 -8.14 -3.34 -28.11
CA TYR A 734 -8.07 -1.89 -28.35
C TYR A 734 -9.43 -1.25 -28.67
N TYR A 735 -10.50 -2.04 -28.76
CA TYR A 735 -11.79 -1.58 -29.27
C TYR A 735 -12.95 -1.99 -28.36
N CYS A 736 -13.92 -1.10 -28.21
CA CYS A 736 -15.15 -1.31 -27.43
C CYS A 736 -15.91 -2.54 -27.93
N GLU A 737 -16.16 -3.52 -27.05
CA GLU A 737 -16.91 -4.73 -27.42
C GLU A 737 -18.38 -4.45 -27.77
N TYR A 738 -18.89 -3.26 -27.42
CA TYR A 738 -20.28 -2.87 -27.61
C TYR A 738 -20.52 -2.06 -28.88
N CYS A 739 -19.60 -1.15 -29.23
CA CYS A 739 -19.79 -0.24 -30.37
C CYS A 739 -18.61 -0.24 -31.36
N GLY A 740 -17.53 -0.98 -31.09
CA GLY A 740 -16.37 -1.08 -31.98
C GLY A 740 -15.52 0.19 -32.06
N LYS A 741 -15.84 1.24 -31.30
CA LYS A 741 -15.00 2.44 -31.18
C LYS A 741 -13.70 2.09 -30.47
N ARG A 742 -12.59 2.62 -30.98
CA ARG A 742 -11.27 2.52 -30.35
C ARG A 742 -11.31 3.13 -28.94
N TYR A 743 -10.66 2.48 -27.99
CA TYR A 743 -10.53 3.00 -26.63
C TYR A 743 -9.59 4.21 -26.61
N ASN A 744 -9.93 5.21 -25.81
CA ASN A 744 -9.17 6.44 -25.68
C ASN A 744 -8.15 6.40 -24.53
N ASN A 745 -8.28 5.45 -23.60
CA ASN A 745 -7.40 5.33 -22.44
C ASN A 745 -7.34 3.87 -21.91
N GLN A 746 -6.36 3.62 -21.03
CA GLN A 746 -6.12 2.28 -20.43
C GLN A 746 -7.28 1.80 -19.54
N PHE A 747 -8.07 2.72 -18.98
CA PHE A 747 -9.25 2.38 -18.19
C PHE A 747 -10.33 1.76 -19.07
N GLU A 748 -10.64 2.34 -20.23
CA GLU A 748 -11.61 1.77 -21.16
C GLU A 748 -11.15 0.40 -21.71
N ILE A 749 -9.84 0.24 -21.95
CA ILE A 749 -9.22 -1.05 -22.31
C ILE A 749 -9.49 -2.10 -21.23
N GLY A 750 -9.22 -1.77 -19.96
CA GLY A 750 -9.50 -2.67 -18.84
C GLY A 750 -11.00 -2.95 -18.66
N ASN A 751 -11.84 -1.93 -18.88
CA ASN A 751 -13.28 -2.04 -18.71
C ASN A 751 -13.94 -2.88 -19.83
N LYS A 752 -13.31 -2.97 -21.00
CA LYS A 752 -13.87 -3.56 -22.23
C LYS A 752 -15.11 -2.80 -22.75
N SER A 753 -15.27 -1.54 -22.35
CA SER A 753 -16.39 -0.67 -22.74
C SER A 753 -15.93 0.78 -22.76
N CYS A 754 -16.28 1.52 -23.82
CA CYS A 754 -15.98 2.96 -23.89
C CYS A 754 -16.95 3.77 -23.03
N ILE A 755 -16.56 4.98 -22.62
CA ILE A 755 -17.36 5.85 -21.72
C ILE A 755 -18.78 6.08 -22.26
N LEU A 756 -18.93 6.28 -23.58
CA LEU A 756 -20.23 6.46 -24.22
C LEU A 756 -21.14 5.24 -24.01
N CYS A 757 -20.63 4.02 -24.18
CA CYS A 757 -21.41 2.80 -23.92
C CYS A 757 -21.71 2.56 -22.43
N GLN A 758 -20.99 3.24 -21.53
CA GLN A 758 -21.23 3.20 -20.09
C GLN A 758 -22.16 4.32 -19.59
N THR A 759 -22.51 5.31 -20.43
CA THR A 759 -23.21 6.56 -20.01
C THR A 759 -24.28 7.00 -21.01
N ASN A 760 -24.84 6.06 -21.76
CA ASN A 760 -25.92 6.31 -22.72
C ASN A 760 -27.15 5.50 -22.32
N HIS A 761 -27.60 5.70 -21.08
CA HIS A 761 -28.83 5.09 -20.57
C HIS A 761 -30.05 5.97 -20.91
N GLU A 762 -31.24 5.35 -20.97
CA GLU A 762 -32.49 6.09 -21.22
C GLU A 762 -32.78 7.12 -20.12
N ASN A 763 -32.21 6.96 -18.93
CA ASN A 763 -32.44 7.81 -17.76
C ASN A 763 -31.21 8.65 -17.39
N LYS A 764 -31.29 9.96 -17.63
CA LYS A 764 -30.23 10.94 -17.36
C LYS A 764 -29.77 10.96 -15.89
N LYS A 765 -30.65 10.75 -14.90
CA LYS A 765 -30.26 10.75 -13.48
C LYS A 765 -29.30 9.61 -13.14
N ILE A 766 -29.44 8.46 -13.81
CA ILE A 766 -28.54 7.31 -13.64
C ILE A 766 -27.19 7.59 -14.30
N ASP A 767 -27.18 8.20 -15.48
CA ASP A 767 -25.93 8.62 -16.12
C ASP A 767 -25.16 9.62 -15.24
N ASP A 768 -25.87 10.59 -14.67
CA ASP A 768 -25.29 11.58 -13.77
C ASP A 768 -24.75 10.91 -12.48
N LEU A 769 -25.47 9.95 -11.90
CA LEU A 769 -24.99 9.15 -10.76
C LEU A 769 -23.71 8.37 -11.10
N ILE A 770 -23.68 7.66 -12.24
CA ILE A 770 -22.49 6.89 -12.65
C ILE A 770 -21.29 7.83 -12.85
N ARG A 771 -21.51 9.01 -13.45
CA ARG A 771 -20.46 10.03 -13.63
C ARG A 771 -19.97 10.58 -12.29
N GLU A 772 -20.87 10.95 -11.39
CA GLU A 772 -20.55 11.44 -10.05
C GLU A 772 -19.74 10.42 -9.25
N MET A 773 -20.18 9.17 -9.22
CA MET A 773 -19.49 8.08 -8.53
C MET A 773 -18.09 7.81 -9.12
N LYS A 774 -17.92 7.98 -10.44
CA LYS A 774 -16.59 7.87 -11.08
C LYS A 774 -15.68 9.07 -10.83
N LEU A 775 -16.20 10.29 -10.85
CA LEU A 775 -15.44 11.52 -10.61
C LEU A 775 -14.91 11.63 -9.18
N SER A 776 -15.60 10.99 -8.24
CA SER A 776 -15.18 10.95 -6.84
C SER A 776 -14.03 9.96 -6.57
N ILE A 777 -13.55 9.22 -7.59
CA ILE A 777 -12.39 8.34 -7.51
C ILE A 777 -11.09 9.18 -7.60
N ASP A 778 -10.26 9.09 -6.58
CA ASP A 778 -8.94 9.73 -6.56
C ASP A 778 -7.90 8.84 -7.25
N TYR A 779 -7.63 9.09 -8.53
CA TYR A 779 -6.65 8.33 -9.31
C TYR A 779 -5.19 8.61 -8.90
N SER A 780 -4.94 9.55 -7.98
CA SER A 780 -3.58 9.93 -7.55
C SER A 780 -3.10 9.18 -6.29
N SER A 781 -3.99 8.48 -5.58
CA SER A 781 -3.63 7.69 -4.40
C SER A 781 -3.26 6.25 -4.78
N ASN A 782 -2.06 5.79 -4.42
CA ASN A 782 -1.62 4.39 -4.54
C ASN A 782 -2.44 3.39 -3.67
N LYS A 783 -3.58 3.80 -3.11
CA LYS A 783 -4.51 2.94 -2.39
C LYS A 783 -5.69 2.63 -3.31
N THR A 784 -5.88 1.34 -3.54
CA THR A 784 -6.89 0.67 -4.36
C THR A 784 -8.28 1.30 -4.24
N ASN A 785 -8.74 1.99 -5.29
CA ASN A 785 -10.11 2.46 -5.41
C ASN A 785 -10.93 1.45 -6.23
N ILE A 786 -12.08 1.06 -5.68
CA ILE A 786 -13.08 0.25 -6.38
C ILE A 786 -13.69 1.13 -7.46
N ILE A 787 -13.77 0.63 -8.68
CA ILE A 787 -14.44 1.36 -9.77
C ILE A 787 -15.93 1.05 -9.67
N PHE A 788 -16.74 2.10 -9.54
CA PHE A 788 -18.18 2.01 -9.65
C PHE A 788 -18.60 1.86 -11.14
N GLU A 789 -19.27 0.76 -11.49
CA GLU A 789 -19.59 0.41 -12.87
C GLU A 789 -21.10 0.26 -13.14
N TRP A 790 -21.52 0.52 -14.37
CA TRP A 790 -22.77 -0.05 -14.88
C TRP A 790 -22.49 -1.48 -15.34
N ILE A 791 -23.19 -2.45 -14.76
CA ILE A 791 -22.96 -3.86 -15.03
C ILE A 791 -24.16 -4.42 -15.80
N PRO A 792 -24.00 -4.83 -17.07
CA PRO A 792 -25.10 -5.40 -17.84
C PRO A 792 -25.65 -6.68 -17.19
N TYR A 793 -26.97 -6.79 -17.04
CA TYR A 793 -27.61 -7.91 -16.33
C TYR A 793 -27.16 -9.30 -16.82
N LYS A 794 -26.90 -9.45 -18.13
CA LYS A 794 -26.39 -10.69 -18.77
C LYS A 794 -25.02 -11.18 -18.24
N GLN A 795 -24.31 -10.35 -17.49
CA GLN A 795 -23.04 -10.67 -16.85
C GLN A 795 -23.21 -11.53 -15.60
N PHE A 796 -24.43 -11.61 -15.05
CA PHE A 796 -24.73 -12.42 -13.89
C PHE A 796 -25.18 -13.82 -14.29
N ASN A 797 -24.58 -14.83 -13.66
CA ASN A 797 -24.96 -16.25 -13.74
C ASN A 797 -25.34 -16.75 -12.35
N ASN A 798 -26.04 -17.90 -12.29
CA ASN A 798 -26.39 -18.59 -11.04
C ASN A 798 -27.06 -17.64 -10.04
N ILE A 799 -28.10 -16.94 -10.50
CA ILE A 799 -28.84 -15.98 -9.68
C ILE A 799 -29.74 -16.78 -8.73
N GLU A 800 -29.52 -16.63 -7.42
CA GLU A 800 -30.26 -17.34 -6.37
C GLU A 800 -30.76 -16.36 -5.32
N GLU A 801 -32.04 -16.39 -4.94
CA GLU A 801 -32.58 -15.56 -3.85
C GLU A 801 -31.96 -15.99 -2.52
N ILE A 802 -31.37 -15.04 -1.78
CA ILE A 802 -30.73 -15.29 -0.48
C ILE A 802 -31.41 -14.55 0.67
N GLY A 803 -32.30 -13.61 0.38
CA GLY A 803 -33.07 -12.90 1.40
C GLY A 803 -34.13 -11.99 0.80
N LYS A 804 -35.24 -11.83 1.52
CA LYS A 804 -36.35 -10.97 1.11
C LYS A 804 -36.82 -10.13 2.29
N GLY A 805 -36.73 -8.81 2.14
CA GLY A 805 -37.21 -7.83 3.10
C GLY A 805 -38.53 -7.20 2.67
N GLY A 806 -38.99 -6.19 3.43
CA GLY A 806 -40.23 -5.46 3.11
C GLY A 806 -40.15 -4.61 1.84
N PHE A 807 -38.95 -4.10 1.50
CA PHE A 807 -38.74 -3.15 0.41
C PHE A 807 -37.78 -3.65 -0.69
N SER A 808 -37.07 -4.75 -0.44
CA SER A 808 -36.07 -5.27 -1.37
C SER A 808 -35.92 -6.78 -1.30
N THR A 809 -35.47 -7.37 -2.40
CA THR A 809 -35.05 -8.78 -2.46
C THR A 809 -33.57 -8.84 -2.81
N VAL A 810 -32.81 -9.64 -2.09
CA VAL A 810 -31.37 -9.82 -2.29
C VAL A 810 -31.13 -11.20 -2.90
N HIS A 811 -30.37 -11.23 -3.99
CA HIS A 811 -29.93 -12.45 -4.66
C HIS A 811 -28.41 -12.57 -4.58
N SER A 812 -27.88 -13.79 -4.58
CA SER A 812 -26.47 -14.03 -4.91
C SER A 812 -26.32 -14.29 -6.39
N ALA A 813 -25.19 -13.91 -6.99
CA ALA A 813 -24.88 -14.21 -8.38
C ALA A 813 -23.37 -14.29 -8.63
N ILE A 814 -22.96 -14.92 -9.72
CA ILE A 814 -21.58 -14.88 -10.24
C ILE A 814 -21.47 -13.81 -11.32
N TRP A 815 -20.63 -12.81 -11.10
CA TRP A 815 -20.30 -11.79 -12.10
C TRP A 815 -19.14 -12.26 -12.99
N LYS A 816 -19.45 -12.61 -14.25
CA LYS A 816 -18.50 -13.21 -15.22
C LYS A 816 -17.24 -12.36 -15.45
N ASP A 817 -17.41 -11.10 -15.85
CA ASP A 817 -16.27 -10.20 -16.07
C ASP A 817 -15.56 -9.82 -14.76
N GLY A 818 -16.33 -9.68 -13.67
CA GLY A 818 -15.84 -9.39 -12.32
C GLY A 818 -15.11 -8.06 -12.14
N LEU A 819 -14.51 -7.85 -10.96
CA LEU A 819 -14.04 -6.55 -10.50
C LEU A 819 -12.83 -6.04 -11.30
N LEU A 820 -12.86 -4.78 -11.72
CA LEU A 820 -11.72 -4.08 -12.33
C LEU A 820 -10.83 -3.43 -11.24
N TYR A 821 -9.52 -3.69 -11.27
CA TYR A 821 -8.56 -3.14 -10.30
C TYR A 821 -7.27 -2.65 -10.98
N PRO A 822 -6.58 -1.66 -10.40
CA PRO A 822 -5.34 -1.10 -10.97
C PRO A 822 -4.11 -1.96 -10.65
N ARG A 823 -3.18 -2.05 -11.59
CA ARG A 823 -1.83 -2.65 -11.47
C ARG A 823 -0.80 -1.70 -12.09
N TRP A 824 0.48 -1.87 -11.75
CA TRP A 824 1.59 -1.04 -12.26
C TRP A 824 1.70 -0.96 -13.79
N ASN A 825 1.13 -1.92 -14.53
CA ASN A 825 1.09 -1.99 -15.99
C ASN A 825 -0.32 -1.80 -16.61
N GLY A 826 -1.26 -1.20 -15.87
CA GLY A 826 -2.62 -0.91 -16.33
C GLY A 826 -3.71 -1.58 -15.50
N TRP A 827 -4.90 -1.75 -16.07
CA TRP A 827 -6.06 -2.29 -15.35
C TRP A 827 -6.26 -3.78 -15.64
N ARG A 828 -6.66 -4.56 -14.61
CA ARG A 828 -6.99 -5.99 -14.75
C ARG A 828 -8.34 -6.30 -14.13
N ARG A 829 -9.05 -7.30 -14.67
CA ARG A 829 -10.30 -7.82 -14.09
C ARG A 829 -10.05 -9.13 -13.34
N LYS A 830 -10.67 -9.29 -12.17
CA LYS A 830 -10.78 -10.56 -11.44
C LYS A 830 -12.12 -11.20 -11.85
N PRO A 831 -12.16 -12.18 -12.78
CA PRO A 831 -13.41 -12.73 -13.29
C PRO A 831 -14.11 -13.65 -12.29
N ASN A 832 -15.39 -13.92 -12.55
CA ASN A 832 -16.23 -14.89 -11.82
C ASN A 832 -16.33 -14.66 -10.31
N ILE A 833 -16.34 -13.40 -9.87
CA ILE A 833 -16.53 -13.09 -8.44
C ILE A 833 -18.00 -13.27 -8.05
N LYS A 834 -18.22 -13.72 -6.81
CA LYS A 834 -19.56 -13.80 -6.23
C LYS A 834 -19.98 -12.42 -5.73
N VAL A 835 -21.19 -12.00 -6.07
CA VAL A 835 -21.77 -10.69 -5.70
C VAL A 835 -23.16 -10.85 -5.10
N ALA A 836 -23.58 -9.87 -4.30
CA ALA A 836 -24.94 -9.72 -3.84
C ALA A 836 -25.69 -8.68 -4.70
N LEU A 837 -26.86 -9.04 -5.20
CA LEU A 837 -27.74 -8.23 -6.04
C LEU A 837 -28.95 -7.78 -5.21
N LYS A 838 -28.91 -6.55 -4.68
CA LYS A 838 -30.04 -5.96 -3.96
C LYS A 838 -30.99 -5.29 -4.95
N CYS A 839 -32.19 -5.87 -5.09
CA CYS A 839 -33.24 -5.39 -5.99
C CYS A 839 -34.27 -4.61 -5.18
N LEU A 840 -34.39 -3.29 -5.39
CA LEU A 840 -35.45 -2.49 -4.78
C LEU A 840 -36.72 -2.63 -5.61
N HIS A 841 -37.84 -3.01 -4.99
CA HIS A 841 -39.11 -3.13 -5.70
C HIS A 841 -39.65 -1.76 -6.11
N ASN A 842 -40.18 -1.63 -7.34
CA ASN A 842 -40.73 -0.38 -7.88
C ASN A 842 -39.71 0.78 -7.89
N SER A 843 -38.41 0.50 -8.08
CA SER A 843 -37.35 1.51 -8.00
C SER A 843 -37.53 2.65 -9.01
N GLN A 844 -38.30 2.43 -10.08
CA GLN A 844 -38.63 3.45 -11.08
C GLN A 844 -39.50 4.58 -10.50
N ASN A 845 -40.35 4.28 -9.51
CA ASN A 845 -41.19 5.26 -8.84
C ASN A 845 -40.47 5.97 -7.68
N PHE A 846 -39.36 5.39 -7.19
CA PHE A 846 -38.57 5.85 -6.04
C PHE A 846 -37.09 5.97 -6.40
N LEU A 847 -36.83 6.66 -7.52
CA LEU A 847 -35.50 6.74 -8.12
C LEU A 847 -34.54 7.59 -7.26
N ASP A 848 -35.05 8.64 -6.62
CA ASP A 848 -34.23 9.52 -5.78
C ASP A 848 -33.81 8.81 -4.49
N GLU A 849 -34.69 7.98 -3.91
CA GLU A 849 -34.37 7.10 -2.78
C GLU A 849 -33.30 6.07 -3.15
N PHE A 850 -33.43 5.42 -4.32
CA PHE A 850 -32.41 4.51 -4.83
C PHE A 850 -31.05 5.21 -5.00
N ILE A 851 -31.03 6.39 -5.63
CA ILE A 851 -29.81 7.17 -5.85
C ILE A 851 -29.17 7.57 -4.52
N ASN A 852 -29.96 8.02 -3.55
CA ASN A 852 -29.47 8.40 -2.23
C ASN A 852 -28.85 7.22 -1.48
N GLU A 853 -29.46 6.04 -1.55
CA GLU A 853 -28.90 4.82 -0.97
C GLU A 853 -27.57 4.43 -1.64
N VAL A 854 -27.49 4.47 -2.98
CA VAL A 854 -26.23 4.20 -3.70
C VAL A 854 -25.11 5.17 -3.27
N LYS A 855 -25.43 6.46 -3.10
CA LYS A 855 -24.47 7.49 -2.66
C LYS A 855 -24.06 7.34 -1.19
N ALA A 856 -24.88 6.70 -0.37
CA ALA A 856 -24.57 6.44 1.03
C ALA A 856 -23.45 5.40 1.17
N TYR A 857 -23.37 4.44 0.23
CA TYR A 857 -22.25 3.51 0.16
C TYR A 857 -20.92 4.21 -0.20
N SER A 858 -19.82 3.72 0.37
CA SER A 858 -18.48 4.20 0.02
C SER A 858 -17.98 3.51 -1.25
N HIS A 859 -17.56 4.29 -2.26
CA HIS A 859 -16.88 3.79 -3.46
C HIS A 859 -15.35 3.71 -3.31
N LYS A 860 -14.79 4.18 -2.20
CA LYS A 860 -13.38 3.99 -1.83
C LYS A 860 -13.25 2.68 -1.05
N GLN A 861 -12.11 1.97 -1.17
CA GLN A 861 -11.77 0.83 -0.30
C GLN A 861 -11.51 1.35 1.12
N ILE A 862 -12.59 1.64 1.81
CA ILE A 862 -12.63 2.18 3.16
C ILE A 862 -13.15 1.03 4.01
N GLY A 863 -12.34 0.57 4.96
CA GLY A 863 -12.69 -0.59 5.80
C GLY A 863 -14.05 -0.41 6.49
N ASN A 864 -14.77 -1.52 6.68
CA ASN A 864 -15.93 -1.65 7.58
C ASN A 864 -17.27 -1.02 7.17
N ILE A 865 -17.44 -0.58 5.92
CA ILE A 865 -18.76 -0.41 5.27
C ILE A 865 -18.78 -1.35 4.06
N LEU A 866 -19.90 -2.05 3.82
CA LEU A 866 -20.02 -3.01 2.73
C LEU A 866 -19.74 -2.32 1.38
N LYS A 867 -18.93 -2.96 0.53
CA LYS A 867 -18.52 -2.36 -0.75
C LYS A 867 -19.66 -2.42 -1.76
N ILE A 868 -19.79 -1.34 -2.52
CA ILE A 868 -20.63 -1.28 -3.73
C ILE A 868 -19.73 -1.31 -4.97
N TYR A 869 -20.00 -2.25 -5.87
CA TYR A 869 -19.25 -2.40 -7.13
C TYR A 869 -19.92 -1.65 -8.28
N GLY A 870 -21.22 -1.43 -8.19
CA GLY A 870 -21.95 -0.78 -9.27
C GLY A 870 -23.44 -0.96 -9.19
N ILE A 871 -24.09 -0.67 -10.30
CA ILE A 871 -25.54 -0.83 -10.48
C ILE A 871 -25.85 -1.59 -11.77
N SER A 872 -27.02 -2.21 -11.79
CA SER A 872 -27.59 -2.90 -12.94
C SER A 872 -29.07 -2.61 -13.04
N GLN A 873 -29.74 -3.19 -14.04
CA GLN A 873 -31.19 -3.10 -14.20
C GLN A 873 -31.74 -4.43 -14.68
N ASN A 874 -32.81 -4.88 -14.05
CA ASN A 874 -33.54 -6.07 -14.48
C ASN A 874 -34.17 -5.81 -15.86
N PRO A 875 -33.88 -6.62 -16.90
CA PRO A 875 -34.41 -6.39 -18.24
C PRO A 875 -35.94 -6.54 -18.33
N GLU A 876 -36.55 -7.35 -17.46
CA GLU A 876 -37.98 -7.66 -17.42
C GLU A 876 -38.75 -6.64 -16.57
N THR A 877 -38.40 -6.49 -15.29
CA THR A 877 -39.14 -5.60 -14.37
C THR A 877 -38.75 -4.13 -14.51
N LYS A 878 -37.62 -3.85 -15.14
CA LYS A 878 -36.97 -2.53 -15.21
C LYS A 878 -36.51 -1.98 -13.86
N ASP A 879 -36.62 -2.73 -12.77
CA ASP A 879 -36.08 -2.30 -11.47
C ASP A 879 -34.55 -2.21 -11.51
N TYR A 880 -34.02 -1.19 -10.85
CA TYR A 880 -32.61 -1.00 -10.65
C TYR A 880 -32.10 -1.92 -9.53
N ILE A 881 -30.86 -2.38 -9.70
CA ILE A 881 -30.21 -3.37 -8.86
C ILE A 881 -28.90 -2.78 -8.37
N MET A 882 -28.63 -2.85 -7.08
CA MET A 882 -27.31 -2.55 -6.51
C MET A 882 -26.47 -3.82 -6.52
N VAL A 883 -25.22 -3.69 -6.98
CA VAL A 883 -24.26 -4.80 -7.03
C VAL A 883 -23.25 -4.59 -5.91
N LEU A 884 -23.39 -5.41 -4.87
CA LEU A 884 -22.65 -5.31 -3.61
C LEU A 884 -21.67 -6.48 -3.46
N GLU A 885 -20.67 -6.30 -2.60
CA GLU A 885 -19.82 -7.39 -2.13
C GLU A 885 -20.66 -8.49 -1.47
N TYR A 886 -20.36 -9.74 -1.80
CA TYR A 886 -21.03 -10.88 -1.18
C TYR A 886 -20.38 -11.20 0.17
N ALA A 887 -21.15 -11.06 1.26
CA ALA A 887 -20.68 -11.38 2.61
C ALA A 887 -20.75 -12.89 2.89
N GLU A 888 -19.66 -13.60 2.63
CA GLU A 888 -19.55 -15.05 2.83
C GLU A 888 -19.82 -15.50 4.28
N GLY A 889 -19.45 -14.67 5.26
CA GLY A 889 -19.71 -14.92 6.68
C GLY A 889 -21.17 -14.76 7.09
N GLY A 890 -22.02 -14.19 6.22
CA GLY A 890 -23.42 -13.87 6.52
C GLY A 890 -23.55 -12.64 7.42
N ASN A 891 -24.71 -12.49 8.07
CA ASN A 891 -24.92 -11.44 9.06
C ASN A 891 -24.30 -11.83 10.42
N PHE A 892 -24.28 -10.90 11.38
CA PHE A 892 -23.69 -11.15 12.69
C PHE A 892 -24.26 -12.40 13.38
N ASN A 893 -25.58 -12.63 13.33
CA ASN A 893 -26.16 -13.83 13.94
C ASN A 893 -25.61 -15.10 13.30
N ASP A 894 -25.49 -15.14 11.97
CA ASP A 894 -24.93 -16.29 11.25
C ASP A 894 -23.47 -16.52 11.64
N TYR A 895 -22.68 -15.44 11.70
CA TYR A 895 -21.27 -15.48 12.09
C TYR A 895 -21.09 -15.99 13.53
N LEU A 896 -21.87 -15.47 14.47
CA LEU A 896 -21.82 -15.85 15.88
C LEU A 896 -22.21 -17.31 16.09
N ASN A 897 -23.22 -17.79 15.35
CA ASN A 897 -23.66 -19.19 15.40
C ASN A 897 -22.59 -20.15 14.83
N LYS A 898 -21.90 -19.75 13.76
CA LYS A 898 -20.83 -20.56 13.14
C LYS A 898 -19.54 -20.59 13.97
N ASN A 899 -19.14 -19.45 14.53
CA ASN A 899 -17.84 -19.28 15.20
C ASN A 899 -17.93 -19.31 16.72
N TYR A 900 -19.00 -19.88 17.26
CA TYR A 900 -19.35 -19.80 18.67
C TYR A 900 -18.25 -20.28 19.62
N GLU A 901 -17.59 -21.39 19.27
CA GLU A 901 -16.54 -22.01 20.09
C GLU A 901 -15.29 -21.14 20.20
N ASN A 902 -15.03 -20.29 19.19
CA ASN A 902 -13.86 -19.44 19.08
C ASN A 902 -14.16 -17.95 19.35
N PHE A 903 -15.39 -17.59 19.74
CA PHE A 903 -15.82 -16.20 19.95
C PHE A 903 -15.51 -15.69 21.37
N ASP A 904 -14.23 -15.57 21.68
CA ASP A 904 -13.74 -15.00 22.95
C ASP A 904 -13.86 -13.47 23.01
N TRP A 905 -13.43 -12.87 24.13
CA TRP A 905 -13.46 -11.41 24.29
C TRP A 905 -12.54 -10.68 23.29
N PHE A 906 -11.41 -11.27 22.91
CA PHE A 906 -10.48 -10.67 21.97
C PHE A 906 -11.14 -10.51 20.59
N ASN A 907 -11.72 -11.58 20.08
CA ASN A 907 -12.47 -11.57 18.82
C ASN A 907 -13.72 -10.69 18.88
N GLY A 908 -14.45 -10.71 20.00
CA GLY A 908 -15.60 -9.83 20.21
C GLY A 908 -15.23 -8.33 20.17
N LEU A 909 -14.10 -7.95 20.77
CA LEU A 909 -13.60 -6.57 20.71
C LEU A 909 -13.07 -6.21 19.31
N LYS A 910 -12.40 -7.14 18.61
CA LYS A 910 -11.98 -6.95 17.20
C LYS A 910 -13.18 -6.60 16.32
N VAL A 911 -14.29 -7.32 16.48
CA VAL A 911 -15.55 -7.05 15.77
C VAL A 911 -16.12 -5.67 16.13
N LEU A 912 -16.13 -5.30 17.42
CA LEU A 912 -16.60 -3.97 17.84
C LEU A 912 -15.75 -2.82 17.27
N ILE A 913 -14.42 -2.99 17.18
CA ILE A 913 -13.52 -2.02 16.53
C ILE A 913 -13.91 -1.83 15.07
N LYS A 914 -14.11 -2.92 14.34
CA LYS A 914 -14.53 -2.86 12.94
C LYS A 914 -15.88 -2.12 12.80
N ILE A 915 -16.85 -2.46 13.65
CA ILE A 915 -18.18 -1.83 13.64
C ILE A 915 -18.10 -0.33 13.96
N ILE A 916 -17.39 0.07 15.02
CA ILE A 916 -17.31 1.49 15.41
C ILE A 916 -16.55 2.31 14.38
N ASN A 917 -15.53 1.74 13.72
CA ASN A 917 -14.80 2.38 12.63
C ASN A 917 -15.71 2.66 11.42
N GLY A 918 -16.61 1.73 11.11
CA GLY A 918 -17.64 1.91 10.09
C GLY A 918 -18.62 3.03 10.48
N LEU A 919 -19.11 3.01 11.73
CA LEU A 919 -20.08 3.98 12.21
C LEU A 919 -19.50 5.40 12.32
N ASN A 920 -18.25 5.52 12.77
CA ASN A 920 -17.50 6.77 12.82
C ASN A 920 -17.44 7.44 11.44
N LYS A 921 -17.26 6.67 10.36
CA LYS A 921 -17.25 7.18 8.98
C LYS A 921 -18.61 7.69 8.53
N ILE A 922 -19.70 7.02 8.93
CA ILE A 922 -21.07 7.49 8.68
C ILE A 922 -21.29 8.82 9.41
N HIS A 923 -20.91 8.88 10.70
CA HIS A 923 -21.12 10.07 11.53
C HIS A 923 -20.25 11.27 11.08
N GLN A 924 -19.02 11.05 10.63
CA GLN A 924 -18.15 12.09 10.04
C GLN A 924 -18.76 12.75 8.80
N LYS A 925 -19.60 12.03 8.05
CA LYS A 925 -20.37 12.57 6.92
C LYS A 925 -21.64 13.33 7.35
N GLN A 926 -21.85 13.54 8.66
CA GLN A 926 -23.07 14.10 9.24
C GLN A 926 -24.32 13.27 8.89
N MET A 927 -24.15 11.95 8.79
CA MET A 927 -25.22 11.00 8.53
C MET A 927 -25.54 10.15 9.77
N VAL A 928 -26.75 9.59 9.79
CA VAL A 928 -27.26 8.66 10.81
C VAL A 928 -27.74 7.39 10.11
N HIS A 929 -27.42 6.20 10.63
CA HIS A 929 -27.79 4.92 10.02
C HIS A 929 -29.30 4.62 10.17
N ARG A 930 -29.88 4.98 11.32
CA ARG A 930 -31.33 4.86 11.66
C ARG A 930 -31.87 3.44 11.85
N ASP A 931 -31.25 2.43 11.24
CA ASP A 931 -31.62 1.02 11.40
C ASP A 931 -30.42 0.14 11.77
N PHE A 932 -29.66 0.58 12.79
CA PHE A 932 -28.41 -0.06 13.17
C PHE A 932 -28.66 -1.26 14.10
N HIS A 933 -28.39 -2.48 13.62
CA HIS A 933 -28.58 -3.70 14.41
C HIS A 933 -27.75 -4.87 13.87
N MET A 934 -27.72 -6.00 14.59
CA MET A 934 -26.94 -7.19 14.25
C MET A 934 -27.20 -7.73 12.83
N GLY A 935 -28.46 -7.71 12.37
CA GLY A 935 -28.83 -8.13 11.01
C GLY A 935 -28.23 -7.27 9.88
N ASN A 936 -27.83 -6.03 10.17
CA ASN A 936 -27.23 -5.10 9.19
C ASN A 936 -25.70 -5.03 9.32
N ILE A 937 -25.10 -5.88 10.17
CA ILE A 937 -23.65 -6.08 10.25
C ILE A 937 -23.33 -7.39 9.52
N LEU A 938 -22.55 -7.30 8.46
CA LEU A 938 -22.18 -8.44 7.61
C LEU A 938 -20.68 -8.75 7.73
N PHE A 939 -20.32 -10.00 7.46
CA PHE A 939 -18.94 -10.50 7.56
C PHE A 939 -18.43 -10.88 6.17
N THR A 940 -17.43 -10.14 5.69
CA THR A 940 -16.80 -10.35 4.38
C THR A 940 -15.44 -10.97 4.56
N LYS A 941 -15.05 -11.91 3.70
CA LYS A 941 -13.72 -12.51 3.74
C LYS A 941 -12.67 -11.42 3.50
N ILE A 942 -11.58 -11.44 4.26
CA ILE A 942 -10.44 -10.55 3.99
C ILE A 942 -9.81 -11.01 2.68
N GLU A 943 -10.08 -10.28 1.59
CA GLU A 943 -9.38 -10.52 0.33
C GLU A 943 -7.99 -9.86 0.38
N ASP A 944 -6.95 -10.69 0.37
CA ASP A 944 -5.54 -10.30 0.24
C ASP A 944 -5.22 -9.72 -1.15
N ILE A 945 -5.77 -8.55 -1.47
CA ILE A 945 -5.41 -7.82 -2.70
C ILE A 945 -4.00 -7.19 -2.55
N TYR A 946 -3.45 -7.13 -1.33
CA TYR A 946 -2.19 -6.43 -1.04
C TYR A 946 -0.92 -7.22 -1.40
N TYR A 947 -0.95 -8.55 -1.42
CA TYR A 947 0.25 -9.36 -1.63
C TYR A 947 0.65 -9.59 -3.10
N ASP A 948 -0.23 -9.31 -4.08
CA ASP A 948 0.11 -9.48 -5.51
C ASP A 948 1.05 -8.37 -6.06
N TYR A 949 1.45 -7.40 -5.20
CA TYR A 949 2.39 -6.32 -5.52
C TYR A 949 3.86 -6.68 -5.27
N TYR A 950 4.13 -7.71 -4.46
CA TYR A 950 5.45 -8.31 -4.33
C TYR A 950 5.38 -9.72 -4.91
N ASP A 951 6.07 -9.94 -6.03
CA ASP A 951 6.38 -11.28 -6.49
C ASP A 951 7.33 -11.91 -5.47
N CYS A 952 6.75 -12.55 -4.44
CA CYS A 952 7.46 -13.37 -3.49
C CYS A 952 6.82 -14.76 -3.47
N SER A 953 7.03 -15.51 -4.54
CA SER A 953 7.06 -16.97 -4.47
C SER A 953 8.32 -17.40 -3.67
N ASP A 954 8.34 -17.16 -2.35
CA ASP A 954 9.35 -17.70 -1.41
C ASP A 954 8.92 -17.49 0.07
N THR A 955 7.62 -17.59 0.39
CA THR A 955 7.18 -17.82 1.79
C THR A 955 6.49 -19.17 1.88
N ASP A 956 7.28 -20.23 1.96
CA ASP A 956 6.86 -21.53 2.49
C ASP A 956 6.64 -21.42 4.02
N ASP A 957 5.72 -20.56 4.44
CA ASP A 957 5.18 -20.55 5.80
C ASP A 957 3.67 -20.87 5.73
N ASP A 958 3.38 -22.02 5.10
CA ASP A 958 2.07 -22.71 5.10
C ASP A 958 1.79 -23.32 6.49
N ASN A 959 1.78 -22.51 7.55
CA ASN A 959 1.45 -22.96 8.90
C ASN A 959 0.61 -21.95 9.73
N ASP A 960 -0.38 -21.32 9.10
CA ASP A 960 -1.55 -20.83 9.86
C ASP A 960 -2.85 -21.00 9.07
N ASP A 961 -3.11 -22.25 8.67
CA ASP A 961 -4.23 -22.65 7.81
C ASP A 961 -5.55 -22.85 8.61
N ASN A 962 -5.79 -22.07 9.68
CA ASN A 962 -6.92 -22.29 10.59
C ASN A 962 -7.63 -21.04 11.14
N ASN A 963 -7.62 -19.91 10.43
CA ASN A 963 -8.59 -18.86 10.74
C ASN A 963 -9.20 -18.28 9.46
N ASP A 964 -10.47 -18.60 9.21
CA ASP A 964 -11.32 -17.86 8.27
C ASP A 964 -11.45 -16.40 8.76
N ASP A 965 -10.45 -15.54 8.48
CA ASP A 965 -10.47 -14.16 8.97
C ASP A 965 -11.49 -13.35 8.15
N TYR A 966 -12.67 -13.17 8.74
CA TYR A 966 -13.73 -12.31 8.22
C TYR A 966 -13.62 -10.93 8.86
N ASP A 967 -13.83 -9.89 8.06
CA ASP A 967 -13.96 -8.52 8.53
C ASP A 967 -15.44 -8.11 8.62
N ALA A 968 -15.82 -7.52 9.75
CA ALA A 968 -17.16 -6.99 9.96
C ALA A 968 -17.34 -5.65 9.20
N CYS A 969 -18.49 -5.48 8.58
CA CYS A 969 -18.86 -4.27 7.86
C CYS A 969 -20.34 -3.90 8.08
N ILE A 970 -20.62 -2.61 8.07
CA ILE A 970 -21.98 -2.07 8.12
C ILE A 970 -22.60 -2.16 6.72
N SER A 971 -23.83 -2.64 6.65
CA SER A 971 -24.63 -2.79 5.43
C SER A 971 -26.00 -2.11 5.57
N ASP A 972 -26.82 -2.21 4.53
CA ASP A 972 -28.17 -1.63 4.47
C ASP A 972 -28.26 -0.12 4.73
N MET A 973 -27.73 0.65 3.79
CA MET A 973 -27.70 2.12 3.87
C MET A 973 -29.02 2.80 3.45
N GLY A 974 -30.10 2.04 3.21
CA GLY A 974 -31.35 2.55 2.62
C GLY A 974 -32.11 3.56 3.49
N LEU A 975 -31.96 3.47 4.81
CA LEU A 975 -32.51 4.44 5.76
C LEU A 975 -31.50 5.50 6.19
N CYS A 976 -30.26 5.45 5.69
CA CYS A 976 -29.20 6.36 6.10
C CYS A 976 -29.43 7.76 5.52
N ARG A 977 -29.46 8.79 6.38
CA ARG A 977 -29.77 10.18 5.97
C ARG A 977 -28.92 11.19 6.72
N LYS A 978 -28.86 12.42 6.19
CA LYS A 978 -28.26 13.56 6.89
C LYS A 978 -29.14 14.01 8.04
N ILE A 979 -28.51 14.61 9.06
CA ILE A 979 -29.19 15.07 10.29
C ILE A 979 -30.31 16.08 10.00
N ASP A 980 -30.18 16.90 8.95
CA ASP A 980 -31.11 17.99 8.63
C ASP A 980 -32.27 17.61 7.68
N ASP A 981 -32.33 16.36 7.19
CA ASP A 981 -33.40 15.89 6.30
C ASP A 981 -34.66 15.49 7.12
N ALA A 982 -35.36 16.50 7.65
CA ALA A 982 -36.35 16.40 8.74
C ALA A 982 -37.78 15.93 8.36
N ASP A 983 -37.99 15.28 7.22
CA ASP A 983 -39.34 15.07 6.66
C ASP A 983 -40.03 13.73 6.97
N GLU A 984 -39.47 12.86 7.84
CA GLU A 984 -40.11 11.58 8.19
C GLU A 984 -40.60 11.51 9.63
N THR A 985 -41.92 11.47 9.79
CA THR A 985 -42.60 11.06 11.03
C THR A 985 -42.55 9.54 11.27
N SER A 986 -42.02 8.76 10.31
CA SER A 986 -42.02 7.30 10.36
C SER A 986 -40.78 6.74 11.06
N VAL A 987 -41.00 6.02 12.17
CA VAL A 987 -40.00 5.32 12.95
C VAL A 987 -39.89 3.89 12.42
N TYR A 988 -38.71 3.53 11.89
CA TYR A 988 -38.41 2.20 11.39
C TYR A 988 -37.28 1.57 12.19
N GLY A 989 -37.35 0.26 12.38
CA GLY A 989 -36.22 -0.52 12.85
C GLY A 989 -36.61 -1.71 13.71
N VAL A 990 -35.63 -2.25 14.42
CA VAL A 990 -35.82 -3.37 15.36
C VAL A 990 -36.01 -2.81 16.77
N MET A 991 -37.23 -2.86 17.31
CA MET A 991 -37.65 -2.15 18.53
C MET A 991 -36.63 -2.19 19.70
N PRO A 992 -36.04 -3.33 20.11
CA PRO A 992 -34.99 -3.37 21.14
C PRO A 992 -33.75 -2.50 20.87
N TYR A 993 -33.42 -2.24 19.61
CA TYR A 993 -32.27 -1.43 19.18
C TYR A 993 -32.66 0.06 18.99
N VAL A 994 -33.95 0.40 18.96
CA VAL A 994 -34.38 1.79 18.74
C VAL A 994 -34.29 2.58 20.05
N ALA A 995 -33.61 3.73 19.98
CA ALA A 995 -33.37 4.58 21.14
C ALA A 995 -34.67 5.15 21.75
N PRO A 996 -34.72 5.37 23.08
CA PRO A 996 -35.95 5.76 23.77
C PRO A 996 -36.51 7.11 23.32
N GLU A 997 -35.67 8.06 22.95
CA GLU A 997 -36.09 9.35 22.40
C GLU A 997 -36.75 9.20 21.03
N VAL A 998 -36.28 8.26 20.22
CA VAL A 998 -36.84 8.00 18.89
C VAL A 998 -38.18 7.26 18.99
N LEU A 999 -38.29 6.30 19.91
CA LEU A 999 -39.59 5.67 20.23
C LEU A 999 -40.62 6.69 20.75
N LYS A 1000 -40.17 7.77 21.42
CA LYS A 1000 -41.03 8.90 21.84
C LYS A 1000 -41.41 9.85 20.69
N GLY A 1001 -40.96 9.57 19.46
CA GLY A 1001 -41.27 10.37 18.27
C GLY A 1001 -40.28 11.50 17.98
N ASN A 1002 -39.15 11.60 18.71
CA ASN A 1002 -38.11 12.56 18.34
C ASN A 1002 -37.33 12.08 17.10
N PRO A 1003 -36.72 13.01 16.33
CA PRO A 1003 -35.89 12.64 15.19
C PRO A 1003 -34.70 11.76 15.57
N TYR A 1004 -34.25 10.95 14.61
CA TYR A 1004 -33.01 10.18 14.76
C TYR A 1004 -31.79 11.11 14.85
N THR A 1005 -30.89 10.79 15.77
CA THR A 1005 -29.61 11.48 15.94
C THR A 1005 -28.47 10.47 15.90
N GLN A 1006 -27.22 10.94 15.77
CA GLN A 1006 -26.05 10.08 15.88
C GLN A 1006 -26.01 9.32 17.22
N ALA A 1007 -26.48 9.94 18.30
CA ALA A 1007 -26.60 9.31 19.61
C ALA A 1007 -27.59 8.12 19.63
N ALA A 1008 -28.57 8.08 18.71
CA ALA A 1008 -29.49 6.94 18.57
C ALA A 1008 -28.79 5.71 17.96
N ASP A 1009 -27.84 5.90 17.04
CA ASP A 1009 -26.99 4.80 16.56
C ASP A 1009 -26.07 4.29 17.69
N ILE A 1010 -25.61 5.19 18.59
CA ILE A 1010 -24.80 4.78 19.77
C ILE A 1010 -25.61 3.95 20.77
N TYR A 1011 -26.89 4.26 20.96
CA TYR A 1011 -27.79 3.40 21.73
C TYR A 1011 -27.87 1.99 21.14
N SER A 1012 -28.04 1.92 19.82
CA SER A 1012 -28.07 0.67 19.06
C SER A 1012 -26.76 -0.12 19.19
N PHE A 1013 -25.61 0.58 19.16
CA PHE A 1013 -24.30 -0.01 19.43
C PHE A 1013 -24.19 -0.61 20.84
N GLY A 1014 -24.76 0.05 21.86
CA GLY A 1014 -24.86 -0.50 23.21
C GLY A 1014 -25.64 -1.82 23.27
N MET A 1015 -26.69 -1.98 22.47
CA MET A 1015 -27.42 -3.24 22.34
C MET A 1015 -26.60 -4.33 21.63
N ILE A 1016 -25.75 -3.97 20.66
CA ILE A 1016 -24.80 -4.92 20.03
C ILE A 1016 -23.76 -5.39 21.05
N MET A 1017 -23.23 -4.47 21.89
CA MET A 1017 -22.34 -4.84 22.99
C MET A 1017 -23.00 -5.84 23.95
N TYR A 1018 -24.29 -5.65 24.27
CA TYR A 1018 -25.04 -6.60 25.09
C TYR A 1018 -25.07 -8.01 24.47
N VAL A 1019 -25.28 -8.10 23.16
CA VAL A 1019 -25.30 -9.40 22.47
C VAL A 1019 -23.90 -10.03 22.47
N ILE A 1020 -22.83 -9.27 22.26
CA ILE A 1020 -21.46 -9.81 22.31
C ILE A 1020 -21.13 -10.34 23.70
N ALA A 1021 -21.55 -9.64 24.75
CA ALA A 1021 -21.33 -10.08 26.12
C ALA A 1021 -22.09 -11.37 26.46
N THR A 1022 -23.36 -11.48 26.05
CA THR A 1022 -24.29 -12.51 26.56
C THR A 1022 -24.62 -13.62 25.55
N GLY A 1023 -24.36 -13.40 24.27
CA GLY A 1023 -24.87 -14.21 23.17
C GLY A 1023 -26.41 -14.26 23.10
N LYS A 1024 -27.11 -13.30 23.72
CA LYS A 1024 -28.58 -13.24 23.76
C LYS A 1024 -29.08 -11.96 23.07
N GLN A 1025 -30.17 -12.11 22.32
CA GLN A 1025 -30.87 -10.97 21.75
C GLN A 1025 -31.53 -10.13 22.87
N PRO A 1026 -31.49 -8.79 22.80
CA PRO A 1026 -32.08 -7.92 23.83
C PRO A 1026 -33.60 -8.12 23.89
N PHE A 1027 -34.13 -8.29 25.10
CA PHE A 1027 -35.56 -8.52 25.38
C PHE A 1027 -36.19 -9.77 24.72
N ALA A 1028 -35.40 -10.81 24.44
CA ALA A 1028 -35.89 -12.02 23.78
C ALA A 1028 -37.06 -12.72 24.51
N ASN A 1029 -37.19 -12.52 25.82
CA ASN A 1029 -38.24 -13.09 26.65
C ASN A 1029 -39.56 -12.27 26.68
N ARG A 1030 -39.67 -11.18 25.92
CA ARG A 1030 -40.85 -10.29 25.91
C ARG A 1030 -41.46 -10.15 24.52
N ALA A 1031 -42.76 -9.87 24.45
CA ALA A 1031 -43.39 -9.41 23.23
C ALA A 1031 -42.78 -8.06 22.80
N HIS A 1032 -42.54 -7.87 21.50
CA HIS A 1032 -42.14 -6.57 20.96
C HIS A 1032 -43.38 -5.77 20.59
N ASP A 1033 -44.06 -5.23 21.60
CA ASP A 1033 -45.32 -4.48 21.52
C ASP A 1033 -45.20 -3.08 22.16
N GLY A 1034 -46.32 -2.35 22.27
CA GLY A 1034 -46.37 -1.03 22.89
C GLY A 1034 -45.92 -1.03 24.36
N ILE A 1035 -46.12 -2.13 25.09
CA ILE A 1035 -45.71 -2.26 26.49
C ILE A 1035 -44.17 -2.31 26.60
N LEU A 1036 -43.50 -3.06 25.71
CA LEU A 1036 -42.04 -3.05 25.66
C LEU A 1036 -41.50 -1.68 25.26
N ALA A 1037 -42.10 -1.04 24.24
CA ALA A 1037 -41.70 0.29 23.80
C ALA A 1037 -41.78 1.31 24.96
N ALA A 1038 -42.91 1.36 25.68
CA ALA A 1038 -43.08 2.19 26.87
C ALA A 1038 -42.08 1.84 27.98
N SER A 1039 -41.80 0.54 28.21
CA SER A 1039 -40.81 0.09 29.19
C SER A 1039 -39.41 0.63 28.87
N ILE A 1040 -38.98 0.56 27.61
CA ILE A 1040 -37.68 1.07 27.14
C ILE A 1040 -37.60 2.58 27.36
N CYS A 1041 -38.66 3.31 27.01
CA CYS A 1041 -38.80 4.76 27.21
C CYS A 1041 -38.74 5.18 28.68
N ASN A 1042 -39.16 4.29 29.59
CA ASN A 1042 -39.12 4.46 31.05
C ASN A 1042 -37.79 3.98 31.68
N GLY A 1043 -36.80 3.63 30.86
CA GLY A 1043 -35.45 3.30 31.32
C GLY A 1043 -35.19 1.82 31.57
N ILE A 1044 -36.14 0.93 31.25
CA ILE A 1044 -35.87 -0.52 31.31
C ILE A 1044 -34.80 -0.89 30.27
N ARG A 1045 -33.84 -1.72 30.68
CA ARG A 1045 -32.75 -2.25 29.86
C ARG A 1045 -32.60 -3.76 30.10
N PRO A 1046 -31.98 -4.51 29.18
CA PRO A 1046 -31.65 -5.91 29.42
C PRO A 1046 -30.71 -6.08 30.63
N GLU A 1047 -30.97 -7.10 31.45
CA GLU A 1047 -30.13 -7.42 32.60
C GLU A 1047 -28.83 -8.10 32.16
N ILE A 1048 -27.72 -7.72 32.78
CA ILE A 1048 -26.39 -8.30 32.58
C ILE A 1048 -25.72 -8.62 33.92
N ASP A 1049 -25.20 -9.84 34.04
CA ASP A 1049 -24.48 -10.31 35.21
C ASP A 1049 -23.01 -9.87 35.15
N ASP A 1050 -22.49 -9.31 36.25
CA ASP A 1050 -21.10 -8.88 36.38
C ASP A 1050 -20.10 -10.04 36.43
N GLN A 1051 -20.60 -11.27 36.56
CA GLN A 1051 -19.84 -12.50 36.41
C GLN A 1051 -19.58 -12.86 34.94
N ILE A 1052 -20.42 -12.40 34.01
CA ILE A 1052 -20.37 -12.75 32.58
C ILE A 1052 -19.60 -11.69 31.78
N ALA A 1053 -19.65 -10.42 32.19
CA ALA A 1053 -18.95 -9.33 31.50
C ALA A 1053 -18.13 -8.44 32.44
N PRO A 1054 -16.95 -7.95 31.99
CA PRO A 1054 -16.10 -7.06 32.78
C PRO A 1054 -16.85 -5.79 33.20
N LYS A 1055 -16.57 -5.29 34.40
CA LYS A 1055 -17.19 -4.06 34.88
C LYS A 1055 -16.91 -2.88 33.95
N CYS A 1056 -15.67 -2.70 33.48
CA CYS A 1056 -15.34 -1.65 32.52
C CYS A 1056 -16.13 -1.75 31.21
N TYR A 1057 -16.43 -2.97 30.74
CA TYR A 1057 -17.26 -3.20 29.55
C TYR A 1057 -18.73 -2.88 29.83
N ILE A 1058 -19.27 -3.33 30.96
CA ILE A 1058 -20.64 -3.05 31.39
C ILE A 1058 -20.87 -1.55 31.55
N ASP A 1059 -19.93 -0.83 32.16
CA ASP A 1059 -20.01 0.62 32.38
C ASP A 1059 -20.03 1.38 31.03
N LEU A 1060 -19.16 0.98 30.08
CA LEU A 1060 -19.17 1.56 28.73
C LEU A 1060 -20.47 1.27 27.99
N MET A 1061 -20.92 0.01 27.98
CA MET A 1061 -22.20 -0.41 27.39
C MET A 1061 -23.37 0.38 27.98
N LYS A 1062 -23.34 0.60 29.30
CA LYS A 1062 -24.38 1.38 29.99
C LYS A 1062 -24.37 2.85 29.61
N LYS A 1063 -23.19 3.43 29.37
CA LYS A 1063 -23.05 4.78 28.84
C LYS A 1063 -23.64 4.89 27.42
N CYS A 1064 -23.46 3.87 26.59
CA CYS A 1064 -24.01 3.85 25.22
C CYS A 1064 -25.54 3.86 25.18
N TRP A 1065 -26.22 3.13 26.06
CA TRP A 1065 -27.69 3.03 26.05
C TRP A 1065 -28.40 3.95 27.07
N ASP A 1066 -27.72 5.00 27.53
CA ASP A 1066 -28.27 6.00 28.48
C ASP A 1066 -29.58 6.59 27.93
N SER A 1067 -30.54 6.84 28.81
CA SER A 1067 -31.83 7.41 28.40
C SER A 1067 -31.70 8.85 27.90
N ASN A 1068 -30.72 9.61 28.38
CA ASN A 1068 -30.38 10.92 27.83
C ASN A 1068 -29.36 10.75 26.69
N PRO A 1069 -29.69 11.14 25.44
CA PRO A 1069 -28.76 11.06 24.31
C PRO A 1069 -27.46 11.85 24.52
N GLU A 1070 -27.48 12.96 25.29
CA GLU A 1070 -26.29 13.79 25.53
C GLU A 1070 -25.24 13.12 26.43
N ASN A 1071 -25.63 12.11 27.21
CA ASN A 1071 -24.71 11.37 28.07
C ASN A 1071 -23.95 10.27 27.29
N ARG A 1072 -24.41 9.95 26.09
CA ARG A 1072 -23.84 8.88 25.26
C ARG A 1072 -22.52 9.36 24.65
N PRO A 1073 -21.49 8.50 24.58
CA PRO A 1073 -20.18 8.88 24.04
C PRO A 1073 -20.23 9.11 22.53
N LEU A 1074 -19.28 9.89 22.01
CA LEU A 1074 -19.04 10.02 20.57
C LEU A 1074 -18.37 8.76 20.01
N THR A 1075 -18.48 8.53 18.70
CA THR A 1075 -17.84 7.38 18.03
C THR A 1075 -16.33 7.31 18.25
N ILE A 1076 -15.65 8.46 18.26
CA ILE A 1076 -14.20 8.56 18.48
C ILE A 1076 -13.83 8.14 19.91
N GLU A 1077 -14.59 8.58 20.92
CA GLU A 1077 -14.37 8.17 22.32
C GLU A 1077 -14.58 6.67 22.52
N LEU A 1078 -15.57 6.11 21.81
CA LEU A 1078 -15.84 4.67 21.82
C LEU A 1078 -14.73 3.88 21.14
N GLU A 1079 -14.26 4.32 19.98
CA GLU A 1079 -13.14 3.73 19.25
C GLU A 1079 -11.90 3.64 20.14
N GLU A 1080 -11.48 4.75 20.75
CA GLU A 1080 -10.34 4.80 21.67
C GLU A 1080 -10.50 3.85 22.88
N THR A 1081 -11.71 3.80 23.46
CA THR A 1081 -11.96 2.96 24.64
C THR A 1081 -11.97 1.47 24.30
N ILE A 1082 -12.54 1.08 23.16
CA ILE A 1082 -12.61 -0.32 22.73
C ILE A 1082 -11.23 -0.79 22.25
N GLU A 1083 -10.47 0.05 21.55
CA GLU A 1083 -9.08 -0.22 21.20
C GLU A 1083 -8.22 -0.41 22.45
N LEU A 1084 -8.41 0.41 23.48
CA LEU A 1084 -7.74 0.22 24.77
C LEU A 1084 -8.07 -1.17 25.38
N PHE A 1085 -9.33 -1.61 25.32
CA PHE A 1085 -9.71 -2.94 25.79
C PHE A 1085 -9.05 -4.05 24.95
N HIS A 1086 -9.07 -3.92 23.63
CA HIS A 1086 -8.49 -4.90 22.70
C HIS A 1086 -6.97 -5.01 22.88
N ASN A 1087 -6.26 -3.89 22.90
CA ASN A 1087 -4.81 -3.82 23.09
C ASN A 1087 -4.39 -4.35 24.48
N SER A 1088 -5.27 -4.26 25.48
CA SER A 1088 -5.04 -4.87 26.79
C SER A 1088 -5.04 -6.39 26.74
N LEU A 1089 -5.80 -7.00 25.80
CA LEU A 1089 -5.88 -8.45 25.62
C LEU A 1089 -4.84 -8.98 24.62
N ASP A 1090 -4.33 -8.14 23.72
CA ASP A 1090 -3.29 -8.52 22.77
C ASP A 1090 -1.98 -8.87 23.49
N GLN A 1091 -1.46 -10.07 23.23
CA GLN A 1091 -0.20 -10.55 23.80
C GLN A 1091 1.03 -9.95 23.09
N LYS A 1092 0.87 -9.53 21.84
CA LYS A 1092 1.94 -8.93 21.01
C LYS A 1092 2.06 -7.42 21.23
N PHE A 1093 1.18 -6.82 22.04
CA PHE A 1093 1.21 -5.38 22.32
C PHE A 1093 2.37 -5.01 23.27
N GLU A 1094 3.40 -4.37 22.74
CA GLU A 1094 4.68 -4.13 23.44
C GLU A 1094 4.62 -3.01 24.52
N GLU A 1095 3.58 -2.16 24.54
CA GLU A 1095 3.48 -0.96 25.40
C GLU A 1095 2.41 -1.06 26.53
N LYS A 1096 2.22 -2.24 27.15
CA LYS A 1096 1.23 -2.40 28.24
C LYS A 1096 1.58 -1.58 29.50
N LYS A 1097 0.81 -0.51 29.73
CA LYS A 1097 0.75 0.27 30.99
C LYS A 1097 -0.07 -0.43 32.10
N GLN A 1098 0.04 0.03 33.35
CA GLN A 1098 -0.70 -0.53 34.50
C GLN A 1098 -2.23 -0.66 34.27
N GLN A 1099 -2.83 0.29 33.56
CA GLN A 1099 -4.25 0.23 33.21
C GLN A 1099 -4.60 -0.98 32.33
N HIS A 1100 -3.71 -1.40 31.43
CA HIS A 1100 -3.94 -2.54 30.54
C HIS A 1100 -4.00 -3.84 31.35
N TYR A 1101 -3.09 -4.02 32.31
CA TYR A 1101 -3.12 -5.20 33.19
C TYR A 1101 -4.40 -5.27 34.04
N LYS A 1102 -4.89 -4.13 34.54
CA LYS A 1102 -6.17 -4.06 35.29
C LYS A 1102 -7.38 -4.39 34.42
N ILE A 1103 -7.35 -4.00 33.15
CA ILE A 1103 -8.40 -4.34 32.18
C ILE A 1103 -8.30 -5.84 31.85
N GLU A 1104 -7.12 -6.31 31.48
CA GLU A 1104 -6.83 -7.71 31.15
C GLU A 1104 -7.29 -8.67 32.26
N GLU A 1105 -7.06 -8.33 33.53
CA GLU A 1105 -7.51 -9.11 34.67
C GLU A 1105 -9.04 -9.25 34.74
N GLN A 1106 -9.79 -8.15 34.52
CA GLN A 1106 -11.26 -8.17 34.52
C GLN A 1106 -11.83 -9.04 33.38
N PHE A 1107 -11.23 -8.95 32.20
CA PHE A 1107 -11.60 -9.75 31.03
C PHE A 1107 -11.26 -11.23 31.21
N LYS A 1108 -10.06 -11.56 31.72
CA LYS A 1108 -9.69 -12.95 32.04
C LYS A 1108 -10.60 -13.59 33.07
N LYS A 1109 -10.98 -12.84 34.12
CA LYS A 1109 -11.89 -13.32 35.17
C LYS A 1109 -13.27 -13.71 34.63
N THR A 1110 -13.80 -12.93 33.70
CA THR A 1110 -15.15 -13.13 33.15
C THR A 1110 -15.18 -14.08 31.95
N GLN A 1111 -14.05 -14.29 31.26
CA GLN A 1111 -13.94 -15.18 30.10
C GLN A 1111 -14.43 -16.61 30.42
N VAL A 1112 -14.00 -17.21 31.53
CA VAL A 1112 -14.38 -18.59 31.90
C VAL A 1112 -15.89 -18.71 32.12
N ASN A 1113 -16.46 -17.78 32.89
CA ASN A 1113 -17.88 -17.75 33.17
C ASN A 1113 -18.70 -17.50 31.91
N ARG A 1114 -18.25 -16.58 31.04
CA ARG A 1114 -18.85 -16.31 29.74
C ARG A 1114 -18.82 -17.55 28.87
N THR A 1115 -17.68 -18.23 28.73
CA THR A 1115 -17.57 -19.47 27.95
C THR A 1115 -18.51 -20.55 28.48
N ASN A 1116 -18.57 -20.78 29.79
CA ASN A 1116 -19.49 -21.77 30.39
C ASN A 1116 -20.97 -21.40 30.18
N PHE A 1117 -21.31 -20.12 30.36
CA PHE A 1117 -22.67 -19.61 30.14
C PHE A 1117 -23.10 -19.76 28.68
N LEU A 1118 -22.15 -19.55 27.77
CA LEU A 1118 -22.34 -19.75 26.35
C LEU A 1118 -22.48 -21.27 26.03
N GLN A 1119 -21.53 -22.12 26.39
CA GLN A 1119 -21.55 -23.56 26.08
C GLN A 1119 -22.79 -24.30 26.61
N ASN A 1120 -23.30 -23.96 27.79
CA ASN A 1120 -24.51 -24.59 28.36
C ASN A 1120 -25.77 -24.40 27.49
N LYS A 1121 -25.78 -23.42 26.59
CA LYS A 1121 -26.88 -23.12 25.66
C LYS A 1121 -27.00 -24.16 24.54
N ASN A 1122 -25.93 -24.89 24.22
CA ASN A 1122 -25.95 -25.96 23.20
C ASN A 1122 -26.51 -27.28 23.73
N ASN A 1123 -26.45 -27.53 25.04
CA ASN A 1123 -26.94 -28.79 25.62
C ASN A 1123 -28.41 -28.74 26.03
N GLN A 1124 -29.01 -27.54 26.21
CA GLN A 1124 -30.43 -27.39 26.49
C GLN A 1124 -30.95 -26.02 25.98
N ILE A 1125 -31.94 -26.06 25.07
CA ILE A 1125 -32.98 -25.02 24.91
C ILE A 1125 -32.59 -23.75 24.11
N THR A 1126 -32.77 -23.77 22.79
CA THR A 1126 -32.85 -22.54 21.96
C THR A 1126 -34.28 -22.20 21.49
N THR A 1127 -35.26 -23.10 21.71
CA THR A 1127 -36.66 -22.87 21.28
C THR A 1127 -37.63 -22.51 22.41
N GLN A 1128 -37.23 -22.58 23.70
CA GLN A 1128 -38.18 -22.48 24.83
C GLN A 1128 -38.14 -21.13 25.60
N PHE A 1129 -37.28 -20.16 25.22
CA PHE A 1129 -37.15 -18.87 25.92
C PHE A 1129 -37.39 -17.61 25.08
N THR A 1130 -37.52 -17.72 23.76
CA THR A 1130 -37.84 -16.55 22.92
C THR A 1130 -39.35 -16.40 22.83
N HIS A 1131 -39.87 -15.23 23.23
CA HIS A 1131 -41.30 -14.95 23.16
C HIS A 1131 -41.77 -15.01 21.70
N PRO A 1132 -42.89 -15.67 21.37
CA PRO A 1132 -43.34 -15.83 19.97
C PRO A 1132 -43.59 -14.51 19.22
N GLN A 1133 -43.83 -13.43 19.96
CA GLN A 1133 -44.02 -12.07 19.42
C GLN A 1133 -42.75 -11.21 19.49
N ALA A 1134 -41.59 -11.79 19.78
CA ALA A 1134 -40.30 -11.11 19.66
C ALA A 1134 -39.87 -11.11 18.19
N ILE A 1135 -39.69 -9.92 17.62
CA ILE A 1135 -39.38 -9.72 16.20
C ILE A 1135 -38.08 -8.92 16.07
N TYR A 1136 -37.08 -9.54 15.44
CA TYR A 1136 -35.72 -8.99 15.25
C TYR A 1136 -35.42 -8.59 13.80
N THR A 1137 -36.46 -8.37 13.01
CA THR A 1137 -36.40 -7.84 11.65
C THR A 1137 -36.96 -6.43 11.64
N SER A 1138 -36.35 -5.54 10.86
CA SER A 1138 -36.78 -4.14 10.72
C SER A 1138 -38.23 -4.03 10.26
N ARG A 1139 -39.00 -3.11 10.88
CA ARG A 1139 -40.42 -2.86 10.57
C ARG A 1139 -40.81 -1.43 10.98
N LEU A 1140 -41.97 -0.97 10.49
CA LEU A 1140 -42.58 0.28 10.94
C LEU A 1140 -43.03 0.15 12.41
N LEU A 1141 -42.60 1.10 13.25
CA LEU A 1141 -42.88 1.12 14.69
C LEU A 1141 -43.88 2.20 15.12
N ASN A 1142 -44.30 3.08 14.22
CA ASN A 1142 -45.29 4.15 14.50
C ASN A 1142 -46.54 3.71 15.29
N PRO A 1143 -47.15 2.54 15.04
CA PRO A 1143 -48.30 2.11 15.83
C PRO A 1143 -48.02 2.05 17.33
N TYR A 1144 -46.78 1.75 17.71
CA TYR A 1144 -46.35 1.63 19.10
C TYR A 1144 -45.82 2.93 19.69
N THR A 1145 -45.52 3.94 18.86
CA THR A 1145 -45.06 5.25 19.34
C THR A 1145 -46.23 6.15 19.76
N VAL A 1146 -47.37 6.01 19.08
CA VAL A 1146 -48.63 6.73 19.39
C VAL A 1146 -49.24 6.27 20.72
N GLU A 1147 -49.12 4.98 21.06
CA GLU A 1147 -49.66 4.43 22.32
C GLU A 1147 -48.87 4.87 23.57
N ILE A 1148 -47.62 5.35 23.44
CA ILE A 1148 -46.78 5.69 24.59
C ILE A 1148 -47.35 6.88 25.38
N THR A 1149 -48.08 7.79 24.74
CA THR A 1149 -48.76 8.90 25.42
C THR A 1149 -49.95 8.46 26.28
N ASP A 1150 -50.53 7.29 26.01
CA ASP A 1150 -51.67 6.75 26.79
C ASP A 1150 -51.18 5.93 28.00
N PHE A 1151 -50.02 5.28 27.90
CA PHE A 1151 -49.45 4.46 28.98
C PHE A 1151 -48.70 5.24 30.07
N THR A 1152 -48.37 6.52 29.85
CA THR A 1152 -47.73 7.38 30.89
C THR A 1152 -48.71 7.90 31.94
N ASN A 1153 -50.01 7.63 31.79
CA ASN A 1153 -51.08 7.99 32.75
C ASN A 1153 -51.58 6.81 33.61
N LEU A 1154 -50.84 5.68 33.65
CA LEU A 1154 -51.17 4.48 34.42
C LEU A 1154 -50.18 4.18 35.55
#